data_AF-A0A1V2NQA0-F1
#
_entry.id   AF-A0A1V2NQA0-F1
#
_cell.length_a   1.000
_cell.length_b   1.000
_cell.length_c   1.000
_cell.angle_alpha   90.00
_cell.angle_beta   90.00
_cell.angle_gamma   90.00
#
_symmetry.space_group_name_H-M   'P 1'
#
loop_
_entity.id
_entity.type
_entity.pdbx_description
1 polymer ?
#
loop_
_entity_poly.entity_id
_entity_poly.type
_entity_poly.pdbx_seq_one_letter_code
_entity_poly.pdbx_strand_id
1 'polypeptide(L)'
;MYFVGSLIIFRDVLFAIPSVLRGDAVIAGDELVPFFNWHSQLLDQAAGQFNELVNGYEFRVRYAFLTTWLRYYAVLPFAILIVIPALFWSAYLTVAKFMDKVFTSLSSQAIYLATFFPVSLIYLIMVYAKITHFYTLVLGLVLMTISSLWMLYALLFAGRKWKRWMVIAAVATLFNPAIHYLVLFTLFFALTVVTLLVGEVGKWIRTGGPRRLHRLPGRVRTLVLQGGRWRRLRAWFGRWSLTTTGRIFWALVIYAVITLIPYALFVKYVALAGVSNLSDTVPGDFYFIQDASVSWLHELSWDLAGITDKILFGDYLAKVPRYPDAVYTLLLFVPLAVPWVRRRLFRTRHHRQLLGVLIVTIVFAMWATIGYGEPLWFPTFHRTLAALAITANDSHSAIGNLVVTAAGTVVQILRFPHRFQLILFMLAPLVMSLTLALFIDVVSGRWLAPRRRRAPRAKAAPVPKQAKPKNPARVRARSELLVSLLATACIGAVFFTPFWSNDPYRSVFGSGNMAGFLAPFPLHDLQELKQELNTLPEGKTVVLPPTETAKLVQDANGVDHKFIDKFFIYYLDKPSYYYGLTGDVKNKFDFFLILRGLYYQQDWWINVARDIQIKYVVVNRKIHSNNGVGAEYLPNVESYVEPGLQRLKGDVELRFENDSYALYEITDQPRANRETILVDSSWQTYLNLVFNRRNLSRCYTFEYTPYYDPTALPADAPIHLLTDDDATSALDLWLLDHPDAIAGPDTRMFAFNPDVVASNYYLSPMFRSFLLFSNTKWNRTGMITPGVFGTLRGSFIGLPRATEISVPVTVKEPGKYRVLMRTANTANTLHITSSSLSYDQSFELRSPPENVKLFPVDDVYKPGRVAADTSAMSVADLEQQIPDQLVPVNSGFSFQDLGVVDAPAGKHTFAIDKTDTNPMLFEGLMLVPEETYQSLSLPANVEKITDPNALECSERTVSAGGKDGYVDPAANPEHANLTQDQLLNLAAADVTDLEPPSGGVVGSSWVGVGLTVLLIAGSLVLVRWRARLHPDDDEDEDRDTDDLDDDPTDPPPQEPRS
;
A
#
# COMPACT_ATOMS: atom_id res chain seq x y z
N MET A 1 -28.27 1.57 19.31
CA MET A 1 -27.43 2.77 19.20
C MET A 1 -26.73 2.83 17.84
N TYR A 2 -25.87 1.88 17.46
CA TYR A 2 -25.16 1.92 16.17
C TYR A 2 -26.05 2.18 14.94
N PHE A 3 -27.15 1.44 14.78
CA PHE A 3 -28.09 1.66 13.67
C PHE A 3 -28.72 3.07 13.67
N VAL A 4 -29.14 3.57 14.84
CA VAL A 4 -29.68 4.93 14.96
C VAL A 4 -28.61 5.99 14.70
N GLY A 5 -27.38 5.76 15.19
CA GLY A 5 -26.24 6.63 14.93
C GLY A 5 -25.89 6.70 13.44
N SER A 6 -25.97 5.57 12.73
CA SER A 6 -25.79 5.49 11.27
C SER A 6 -26.78 6.40 10.53
N LEU A 7 -28.06 6.40 10.92
CA LEU A 7 -29.07 7.29 10.31
C LEU A 7 -28.81 8.78 10.56
N ILE A 8 -28.15 9.13 11.67
CA ILE A 8 -27.82 10.53 12.01
C ILE A 8 -26.54 10.98 11.30
N ILE A 9 -25.50 10.13 11.34
CA ILE A 9 -24.19 10.39 10.73
C ILE A 9 -24.28 10.41 9.21
N PHE A 10 -25.07 9.53 8.60
CA PHE A 10 -25.25 9.43 7.15
C PHE A 10 -26.64 9.89 6.71
N ARG A 11 -27.19 10.91 7.39
CA ARG A 11 -28.53 11.44 7.08
C ARG A 11 -28.65 11.94 5.64
N ASP A 12 -27.58 12.48 5.06
CA ASP A 12 -27.61 12.99 3.67
C ASP A 12 -27.72 11.84 2.68
N VAL A 13 -27.01 10.73 2.95
CA VAL A 13 -27.15 9.46 2.22
C VAL A 13 -28.59 8.94 2.30
N LEU A 14 -29.22 8.98 3.48
CA LEU A 14 -30.60 8.58 3.68
C LEU A 14 -31.57 9.42 2.85
N PHE A 15 -31.38 10.75 2.81
CA PHE A 15 -32.23 11.65 2.03
C PHE A 15 -31.99 11.56 0.52
N ALA A 16 -30.81 11.11 0.09
CA ALA A 16 -30.48 10.91 -1.33
C ALA A 16 -31.06 9.63 -1.94
N ILE A 17 -31.55 8.67 -1.14
CA ILE A 17 -32.07 7.39 -1.66
C ILE A 17 -33.11 7.55 -2.78
N PRO A 18 -34.13 8.43 -2.68
CA PRO A 18 -35.13 8.57 -3.73
C PRO A 18 -34.54 9.05 -5.06
N SER A 19 -33.63 10.04 -5.06
CA SER A 19 -32.99 10.53 -6.28
C SER A 19 -32.05 9.48 -6.89
N VAL A 20 -31.35 8.71 -6.05
CA VAL A 20 -30.50 7.61 -6.52
C VAL A 20 -31.33 6.50 -7.19
N LEU A 21 -32.47 6.14 -6.62
CA LEU A 21 -33.34 5.10 -7.20
C LEU A 21 -34.01 5.54 -8.51
N ARG A 22 -34.27 6.84 -8.68
CA ARG A 22 -34.76 7.39 -9.96
C ARG A 22 -33.66 7.52 -11.02
N GLY A 23 -32.39 7.44 -10.61
CA GLY A 23 -31.25 7.65 -11.48
C GLY A 23 -30.87 9.12 -11.68
N ASP A 24 -31.48 10.06 -10.95
CA ASP A 24 -31.21 11.50 -11.06
C ASP A 24 -29.84 11.87 -10.47
N ALA A 25 -29.36 11.09 -9.51
CA ALA A 25 -28.11 11.32 -8.80
C ALA A 25 -27.43 10.01 -8.41
N VAL A 26 -26.15 10.07 -8.06
CA VAL A 26 -25.39 8.93 -7.55
C VAL A 26 -24.55 9.33 -6.35
N ILE A 27 -24.40 8.43 -5.39
CA ILE A 27 -23.38 8.57 -4.35
C ILE A 27 -22.10 7.96 -4.92
N ALA A 28 -21.17 8.81 -5.33
CA ALA A 28 -19.90 8.38 -5.91
C ALA A 28 -18.78 9.19 -5.27
N GLY A 29 -17.67 8.52 -4.99
CA GLY A 29 -16.50 9.16 -4.41
C GLY A 29 -15.28 8.25 -4.54
N ASP A 30 -14.25 8.76 -5.19
CA ASP A 30 -12.96 8.09 -5.43
C ASP A 30 -13.18 6.65 -5.97
N GLU A 31 -12.74 5.61 -5.26
CA GLU A 31 -12.88 4.21 -5.70
C GLU A 31 -14.29 3.57 -5.56
N LEU A 32 -15.31 4.31 -5.11
CA LEU A 32 -16.69 3.84 -5.13
C LEU A 32 -17.24 3.95 -6.56
N VAL A 33 -16.70 3.14 -7.47
CA VAL A 33 -17.03 3.24 -8.89
C VAL A 33 -18.32 2.46 -9.18
N PRO A 34 -19.44 3.13 -9.53
CA PRO A 34 -20.76 2.59 -9.23
C PRO A 34 -21.64 2.56 -10.48
N PHE A 35 -21.26 1.84 -11.53
CA PHE A 35 -22.16 1.47 -12.62
C PHE A 35 -21.79 0.04 -13.00
N PHE A 36 -22.77 -0.79 -13.37
CA PHE A 36 -22.54 -2.22 -13.54
C PHE A 36 -23.19 -2.75 -14.81
N ASN A 37 -22.34 -3.03 -15.80
CA ASN A 37 -22.68 -3.91 -16.91
C ASN A 37 -22.15 -5.32 -16.59
N TRP A 38 -23.06 -6.27 -16.35
CA TRP A 38 -22.68 -7.59 -15.85
C TRP A 38 -21.84 -8.42 -16.82
N HIS A 39 -21.88 -8.13 -18.13
CA HIS A 39 -20.99 -8.78 -19.09
C HIS A 39 -19.60 -8.15 -19.03
N SER A 40 -19.47 -6.88 -19.44
CA SER A 40 -18.18 -6.21 -19.61
C SER A 40 -17.44 -5.87 -18.31
N GLN A 41 -18.16 -5.72 -17.19
CA GLN A 41 -17.61 -5.23 -15.93
C GLN A 41 -17.58 -6.30 -14.81
N LEU A 42 -18.18 -7.48 -15.03
CA LEU A 42 -18.06 -8.63 -14.09
C LEU A 42 -17.54 -9.88 -14.75
N LEU A 43 -18.22 -10.37 -15.78
CA LEU A 43 -17.89 -11.67 -16.34
C LEU A 43 -16.57 -11.64 -17.11
N ASP A 44 -16.36 -10.64 -17.96
CA ASP A 44 -15.12 -10.51 -18.73
C ASP A 44 -13.91 -10.28 -17.79
N GLN A 45 -14.12 -9.47 -16.75
CA GLN A 45 -13.10 -9.20 -15.73
C GLN A 45 -12.82 -10.40 -14.83
N ALA A 46 -13.85 -11.17 -14.45
CA ALA A 46 -13.72 -12.39 -13.66
C ALA A 46 -13.11 -13.55 -14.47
N ALA A 47 -13.42 -13.64 -15.77
CA ALA A 47 -12.82 -14.57 -16.72
C ALA A 47 -11.37 -14.23 -17.03
N GLY A 48 -10.96 -13.00 -16.72
CA GLY A 48 -9.60 -12.52 -16.89
C GLY A 48 -9.24 -12.18 -18.32
N GLN A 49 -10.24 -11.82 -19.11
CA GLN A 49 -10.08 -11.42 -20.49
C GLN A 49 -9.65 -9.95 -20.55
N PHE A 50 -9.11 -9.57 -21.72
CA PHE A 50 -8.83 -8.18 -22.03
C PHE A 50 -10.13 -7.39 -22.02
N ASN A 51 -10.13 -6.19 -21.41
CA ASN A 51 -11.34 -5.37 -21.31
C ASN A 51 -11.19 -4.08 -22.12
N GLU A 52 -12.01 -3.95 -23.15
CA GLU A 52 -12.06 -2.79 -24.05
C GLU A 52 -12.43 -1.47 -23.34
N LEU A 53 -13.14 -1.53 -22.20
CA LEU A 53 -13.47 -0.32 -21.42
C LEU A 53 -12.22 0.31 -20.79
N VAL A 54 -11.21 -0.49 -20.46
CA VAL A 54 -9.99 0.01 -19.79
C VAL A 54 -8.74 -0.16 -20.65
N ASN A 55 -8.89 -0.78 -21.84
CA ASN A 55 -7.81 -1.22 -22.73
C ASN A 55 -6.70 -1.92 -21.95
N GLY A 56 -7.07 -2.97 -21.19
CA GLY A 56 -6.14 -3.70 -20.34
C GLY A 56 -6.78 -4.83 -19.52
N TYR A 57 -5.95 -5.54 -18.75
CA TYR A 57 -6.40 -6.61 -17.85
C TYR A 57 -6.70 -6.06 -16.45
N GLU A 58 -7.93 -6.23 -15.97
CA GLU A 58 -8.33 -5.75 -14.65
C GLU A 58 -8.23 -6.85 -13.56
N PHE A 59 -7.44 -6.58 -12.53
CA PHE A 59 -7.16 -7.54 -11.45
C PHE A 59 -8.14 -7.45 -10.26
N ARG A 60 -8.80 -6.30 -10.05
CA ARG A 60 -9.46 -5.96 -8.77
C ARG A 60 -10.81 -6.66 -8.56
N VAL A 61 -11.55 -7.00 -9.62
CA VAL A 61 -12.90 -7.61 -9.53
C VAL A 61 -12.88 -9.11 -9.24
N ARG A 62 -11.74 -9.80 -9.46
CA ARG A 62 -11.62 -11.25 -9.23
C ARG A 62 -11.63 -11.68 -7.75
N TYR A 63 -11.40 -10.76 -6.82
CA TYR A 63 -11.15 -11.11 -5.42
C TYR A 63 -12.39 -11.34 -4.58
N ALA A 64 -13.50 -10.63 -4.84
CA ALA A 64 -14.71 -10.80 -4.04
C ALA A 64 -15.95 -10.21 -4.71
N PHE A 65 -16.86 -11.08 -5.15
CA PHE A 65 -18.20 -10.74 -5.65
C PHE A 65 -18.97 -9.78 -4.71
N LEU A 66 -18.82 -9.96 -3.39
CA LEU A 66 -19.41 -9.08 -2.37
C LEU A 66 -18.99 -7.62 -2.55
N THR A 67 -17.75 -7.38 -2.98
CA THR A 67 -17.20 -6.02 -3.13
C THR A 67 -17.82 -5.31 -4.32
N THR A 68 -18.11 -6.03 -5.41
CA THR A 68 -18.80 -5.48 -6.58
C THR A 68 -20.26 -5.14 -6.24
N TRP A 69 -20.95 -6.03 -5.52
CA TRP A 69 -22.36 -5.82 -5.17
C TRP A 69 -22.60 -4.67 -4.19
N LEU A 70 -21.76 -4.51 -3.16
CA LEU A 70 -21.92 -3.45 -2.17
C LEU A 70 -21.58 -2.05 -2.72
N ARG A 71 -20.88 -1.97 -3.87
CA ARG A 71 -20.55 -0.72 -4.57
C ARG A 71 -21.58 -0.31 -5.61
N TYR A 72 -22.47 -1.21 -6.02
CA TYR A 72 -23.46 -0.91 -7.04
C TYR A 72 -24.33 0.29 -6.62
N TYR A 73 -24.49 1.29 -7.49
CA TYR A 73 -25.04 2.60 -7.10
C TYR A 73 -26.40 2.52 -6.39
N ALA A 74 -27.28 1.62 -6.83
CA ALA A 74 -28.60 1.46 -6.23
C ALA A 74 -28.56 0.76 -4.86
N VAL A 75 -27.52 -0.03 -4.57
CA VAL A 75 -27.34 -0.77 -3.31
C VAL A 75 -26.49 0.00 -2.31
N LEU A 76 -25.52 0.78 -2.78
CA LEU A 76 -24.53 1.50 -1.97
C LEU A 76 -25.15 2.35 -0.84
N PRO A 77 -26.21 3.16 -1.05
CA PRO A 77 -26.82 3.94 0.03
C PRO A 77 -27.32 3.05 1.18
N PHE A 78 -27.94 1.91 0.85
CA PHE A 78 -28.41 0.94 1.85
C PHE A 78 -27.24 0.21 2.52
N ALA A 79 -26.19 -0.11 1.77
CA ALA A 79 -25.01 -0.75 2.30
C ALA A 79 -24.31 0.14 3.34
N ILE A 80 -24.16 1.44 3.08
CA ILE A 80 -23.61 2.41 4.04
C ILE A 80 -24.47 2.42 5.32
N LEU A 81 -25.79 2.52 5.18
CA LEU A 81 -26.70 2.65 6.33
C LEU A 81 -26.85 1.38 7.17
N ILE A 82 -26.69 0.19 6.57
CA ILE A 82 -26.97 -1.11 7.21
C ILE A 82 -25.69 -1.89 7.53
N VAL A 83 -24.76 -1.99 6.58
CA VAL A 83 -23.57 -2.84 6.74
C VAL A 83 -22.63 -2.23 7.77
N ILE A 84 -22.33 -0.92 7.67
CA ILE A 84 -21.42 -0.25 8.62
C ILE A 84 -21.87 -0.45 10.08
N PRO A 85 -23.11 -0.15 10.49
CA PRO A 85 -23.52 -0.41 11.88
C PRO A 85 -23.57 -1.90 12.24
N ALA A 86 -23.84 -2.79 11.29
CA ALA A 86 -23.76 -4.24 11.52
C ALA A 86 -22.31 -4.71 11.80
N LEU A 87 -21.32 -4.09 11.15
CA LEU A 87 -19.89 -4.32 11.41
C LEU A 87 -19.50 -3.88 12.83
N PHE A 88 -19.91 -2.67 13.23
CA PHE A 88 -19.68 -2.16 14.60
C PHE A 88 -20.32 -3.07 15.64
N TRP A 89 -21.57 -3.48 15.40
CA TRP A 89 -22.30 -4.40 16.26
C TRP A 89 -21.59 -5.76 16.40
N SER A 90 -21.11 -6.32 15.28
CA SER A 90 -20.42 -7.61 15.26
C SER A 90 -19.08 -7.56 16.00
N ALA A 91 -18.30 -6.50 15.80
CA ALA A 91 -17.07 -6.26 16.56
C ALA A 91 -17.34 -6.10 18.05
N TYR A 92 -18.33 -5.27 18.41
CA TYR A 92 -18.77 -5.06 19.79
C TYR A 92 -19.14 -6.38 20.49
N LEU A 93 -20.02 -7.18 19.88
CA LEU A 93 -20.43 -8.45 20.44
C LEU A 93 -19.27 -9.43 20.59
N THR A 94 -18.34 -9.44 19.65
CA THR A 94 -17.18 -10.33 19.67
C THR A 94 -16.26 -9.98 20.83
N VAL A 95 -15.88 -8.71 20.95
CA VAL A 95 -15.00 -8.23 22.03
C VAL A 95 -15.68 -8.44 23.39
N ALA A 96 -16.94 -8.05 23.53
CA ALA A 96 -17.67 -8.19 24.80
C ALA A 96 -17.84 -9.66 25.21
N LYS A 97 -18.19 -10.55 24.27
CA LYS A 97 -18.32 -12.00 24.57
C LYS A 97 -16.98 -12.65 24.89
N PHE A 98 -15.89 -12.23 24.23
CA PHE A 98 -14.56 -12.71 24.57
C PHE A 98 -14.20 -12.28 26.00
N MET A 99 -14.38 -10.99 26.32
CA MET A 99 -14.08 -10.46 27.65
C MET A 99 -14.92 -11.12 28.74
N ASP A 100 -16.23 -11.27 28.54
CA ASP A 100 -17.15 -11.88 29.50
C ASP A 100 -16.79 -13.35 29.81
N LYS A 101 -16.33 -14.10 28.80
CA LYS A 101 -15.88 -15.48 28.98
C LYS A 101 -14.51 -15.60 29.64
N VAL A 102 -13.61 -14.65 29.41
CA VAL A 102 -12.21 -14.74 29.87
C VAL A 102 -12.05 -14.09 31.26
N PHE A 103 -12.59 -12.89 31.44
CA PHE A 103 -12.39 -12.07 32.64
C PHE A 103 -13.58 -12.13 33.60
N THR A 104 -13.84 -13.31 34.15
CA THR A 104 -14.94 -13.56 35.10
C THR A 104 -14.85 -12.75 36.41
N SER A 105 -13.71 -12.13 36.67
CA SER A 105 -13.51 -11.21 37.81
C SER A 105 -14.20 -9.86 37.65
N LEU A 106 -14.67 -9.52 36.44
CA LEU A 106 -15.38 -8.29 36.13
C LEU A 106 -16.86 -8.61 35.93
N SER A 107 -17.76 -7.68 36.29
CA SER A 107 -19.18 -7.85 36.04
C SER A 107 -19.52 -7.78 34.54
N SER A 108 -20.39 -8.67 34.05
CA SER A 108 -20.83 -8.66 32.64
C SER A 108 -21.39 -7.30 32.22
N GLN A 109 -22.14 -6.63 33.11
CA GLN A 109 -22.67 -5.29 32.85
C GLN A 109 -21.55 -4.28 32.59
N ALA A 110 -20.48 -4.28 33.40
CA ALA A 110 -19.33 -3.40 33.19
C ALA A 110 -18.61 -3.71 31.88
N ILE A 111 -18.47 -5.00 31.52
CA ILE A 111 -17.84 -5.42 30.26
C ILE A 111 -18.62 -4.91 29.04
N TYR A 112 -19.91 -5.22 28.97
CA TYR A 112 -20.75 -4.80 27.84
C TYR A 112 -20.83 -3.27 27.75
N LEU A 113 -20.90 -2.56 28.87
CA LEU A 113 -20.91 -1.10 28.87
C LEU A 113 -19.57 -0.50 28.41
N ALA A 114 -18.46 -0.99 28.97
CA ALA A 114 -17.12 -0.53 28.64
C ALA A 114 -16.78 -0.77 27.17
N THR A 115 -17.15 -1.94 26.64
CA THR A 115 -16.79 -2.34 25.27
C THR A 115 -17.39 -1.44 24.20
N PHE A 116 -18.55 -0.82 24.48
CA PHE A 116 -19.20 0.08 23.55
C PHE A 116 -18.30 1.25 23.13
N PHE A 117 -17.56 1.85 24.07
CA PHE A 117 -16.80 3.08 23.80
C PHE A 117 -15.57 2.85 22.91
N PRO A 118 -14.62 1.95 23.24
CA PRO A 118 -13.44 1.73 22.41
C PRO A 118 -13.77 1.13 21.03
N VAL A 119 -14.79 0.26 20.94
CA VAL A 119 -15.24 -0.25 19.64
C VAL A 119 -15.79 0.88 18.79
N SER A 120 -16.66 1.73 19.34
CA SER A 120 -17.18 2.89 18.60
C SER A 120 -16.05 3.80 18.12
N LEU A 121 -15.09 4.14 18.99
CA LEU A 121 -13.95 5.00 18.65
C LEU A 121 -13.13 4.46 17.49
N ILE A 122 -12.59 3.24 17.63
CA ILE A 122 -11.69 2.65 16.63
C ILE A 122 -12.40 2.51 15.28
N TYR A 123 -13.66 2.08 15.30
CA TYR A 123 -14.39 1.90 14.06
C TYR A 123 -14.87 3.23 13.46
N LEU A 124 -15.08 4.30 14.24
CA LEU A 124 -15.27 5.65 13.72
C LEU A 124 -14.00 6.16 13.04
N ILE A 125 -12.83 5.99 13.64
CA ILE A 125 -11.53 6.32 13.00
C ILE A 125 -11.36 5.54 11.70
N MET A 126 -11.70 4.24 11.69
CA MET A 126 -11.64 3.41 10.48
C MET A 126 -12.63 3.84 9.41
N VAL A 127 -13.86 4.21 9.78
CA VAL A 127 -14.86 4.73 8.82
C VAL A 127 -14.38 6.06 8.25
N TYR A 128 -13.87 6.97 9.09
CA TYR A 128 -13.25 8.22 8.62
C TYR A 128 -12.14 7.94 7.60
N ALA A 129 -11.19 7.06 7.92
CA ALA A 129 -10.04 6.84 7.04
C ALA A 129 -10.39 6.04 5.78
N LYS A 130 -11.26 5.02 5.89
CA LYS A 130 -11.43 3.96 4.88
C LYS A 130 -12.88 3.76 4.42
N ILE A 131 -13.72 4.80 4.46
CA ILE A 131 -15.13 4.72 4.00
C ILE A 131 -15.26 4.18 2.56
N THR A 132 -14.37 4.57 1.64
CA THR A 132 -14.31 4.05 0.25
C THR A 132 -14.20 2.54 0.16
N HIS A 133 -13.63 1.92 1.19
CA HIS A 133 -13.27 0.51 1.25
C HIS A 133 -13.95 -0.19 2.43
N PHE A 134 -15.11 0.27 2.90
CA PHE A 134 -15.73 -0.30 4.10
C PHE A 134 -16.01 -1.82 3.97
N TYR A 135 -16.32 -2.29 2.76
CA TYR A 135 -16.57 -3.70 2.44
C TYR A 135 -15.30 -4.57 2.39
N THR A 136 -14.10 -3.99 2.31
CA THR A 136 -12.83 -4.74 2.31
C THR A 136 -12.00 -4.43 3.55
N LEU A 137 -11.75 -3.15 3.84
CA LEU A 137 -10.90 -2.70 4.92
C LEU A 137 -11.60 -2.71 6.28
N VAL A 138 -12.81 -2.14 6.40
CA VAL A 138 -13.53 -2.14 7.69
C VAL A 138 -14.06 -3.53 8.02
N LEU A 139 -14.72 -4.21 7.06
CA LEU A 139 -15.13 -5.62 7.20
C LEU A 139 -13.93 -6.53 7.49
N GLY A 140 -12.82 -6.36 6.77
CA GLY A 140 -11.62 -7.16 6.98
C GLY A 140 -11.03 -7.00 8.38
N LEU A 141 -11.05 -5.79 8.96
CA LEU A 141 -10.64 -5.56 10.35
C LEU A 141 -11.59 -6.25 11.35
N VAL A 142 -12.91 -6.22 11.11
CA VAL A 142 -13.89 -6.97 11.93
C VAL A 142 -13.59 -8.46 11.88
N LEU A 143 -13.41 -9.03 10.69
CA LEU A 143 -13.11 -10.46 10.53
C LEU A 143 -11.77 -10.84 11.17
N MET A 144 -10.75 -9.98 11.06
CA MET A 144 -9.46 -10.17 11.74
C MET A 144 -9.62 -10.11 13.27
N THR A 145 -10.47 -9.23 13.78
CA THR A 145 -10.78 -9.15 15.23
C THR A 145 -11.48 -10.42 15.70
N ILE A 146 -12.47 -10.90 14.93
CA ILE A 146 -13.18 -12.16 15.19
C ILE A 146 -12.20 -13.33 15.19
N SER A 147 -11.40 -13.48 14.14
CA SER A 147 -10.49 -14.62 14.01
C SER A 147 -9.43 -14.60 15.10
N SER A 148 -8.83 -13.45 15.39
CA SER A 148 -7.75 -13.33 16.39
C SER A 148 -8.24 -13.57 17.81
N LEU A 149 -9.38 -13.01 18.21
CA LEU A 149 -9.94 -13.22 19.55
C LEU A 149 -10.39 -14.68 19.75
N TRP A 150 -11.03 -15.30 18.75
CA TRP A 150 -11.41 -16.71 18.87
C TRP A 150 -10.22 -17.67 18.79
N MET A 151 -9.16 -17.31 18.06
CA MET A 151 -7.89 -18.04 18.08
C MET A 151 -7.25 -17.97 19.47
N LEU A 152 -7.14 -16.79 20.08
CA LEU A 152 -6.62 -16.63 21.45
C LEU A 152 -7.47 -17.43 22.45
N TYR A 153 -8.80 -17.37 22.32
CA TYR A 153 -9.71 -18.16 23.15
C TYR A 153 -9.48 -19.66 22.97
N ALA A 154 -9.32 -20.13 21.72
CA ALA A 154 -9.04 -21.53 21.41
C ALA A 154 -7.73 -22.00 22.05
N LEU A 155 -6.64 -21.24 21.88
CA LEU A 155 -5.33 -21.62 22.37
C LEU A 155 -5.26 -21.62 23.91
N LEU A 156 -5.88 -20.63 24.57
CA LEU A 156 -5.66 -20.38 25.99
C LEU A 156 -6.81 -20.85 26.89
N PHE A 157 -8.07 -20.69 26.51
CA PHE A 157 -9.22 -20.79 27.44
C PHE A 157 -10.27 -21.86 27.11
N ALA A 158 -10.35 -22.35 25.86
CA ALA A 158 -11.46 -23.17 25.38
C ALA A 158 -11.50 -24.64 25.84
N GLY A 159 -10.58 -25.08 26.71
CA GLY A 159 -10.52 -26.44 27.23
C GLY A 159 -10.57 -27.53 26.15
N ARG A 160 -11.47 -28.53 26.30
CA ARG A 160 -11.63 -29.64 25.33
C ARG A 160 -12.26 -29.22 23.99
N LYS A 161 -12.98 -28.09 23.93
CA LYS A 161 -13.68 -27.61 22.73
C LYS A 161 -12.81 -26.70 21.85
N TRP A 162 -11.51 -26.60 22.13
CA TRP A 162 -10.60 -25.66 21.48
C TRP A 162 -10.54 -25.77 19.95
N LYS A 163 -10.58 -26.99 19.40
CA LYS A 163 -10.54 -27.23 17.95
C LYS A 163 -11.68 -26.52 17.21
N ARG A 164 -12.88 -26.50 17.81
CA ARG A 164 -14.08 -25.90 17.21
C ARG A 164 -13.91 -24.38 17.04
N TRP A 165 -13.34 -23.73 18.05
CA TRP A 165 -13.05 -22.29 18.01
C TRP A 165 -11.89 -21.95 17.07
N MET A 166 -10.87 -22.82 16.98
CA MET A 166 -9.79 -22.64 16.01
C MET A 166 -10.29 -22.77 14.56
N VAL A 167 -11.20 -23.71 14.28
CA VAL A 167 -11.85 -23.83 12.97
C VAL A 167 -12.64 -22.58 12.63
N ILE A 168 -13.43 -22.04 13.58
CA ILE A 168 -14.16 -20.78 13.37
C ILE A 168 -13.19 -19.63 13.04
N ALA A 169 -12.07 -19.53 13.75
CA ALA A 169 -11.05 -18.52 13.48
C ALA A 169 -10.45 -18.69 12.07
N ALA A 170 -10.08 -19.91 11.68
CA ALA A 170 -9.51 -20.21 10.36
C ALA A 170 -10.50 -19.91 9.21
N VAL A 171 -11.78 -20.24 9.39
CA VAL A 171 -12.84 -19.94 8.43
C VAL A 171 -13.08 -18.44 8.31
N ALA A 172 -13.14 -17.71 9.44
CA ALA A 172 -13.28 -16.26 9.42
C ALA A 172 -12.11 -15.57 8.71
N THR A 173 -10.89 -16.08 8.89
CA THR A 173 -9.70 -15.59 8.15
C THR A 173 -9.77 -15.93 6.66
N LEU A 174 -10.28 -17.11 6.27
CA LEU A 174 -10.42 -17.50 4.86
C LEU A 174 -11.38 -16.58 4.10
N PHE A 175 -12.49 -16.20 4.73
CA PHE A 175 -13.48 -15.30 4.14
C PHE A 175 -13.10 -13.81 4.21
N ASN A 176 -11.89 -13.49 4.69
CA ASN A 176 -11.45 -12.10 4.71
C ASN A 176 -11.22 -11.59 3.29
N PRO A 177 -11.91 -10.53 2.84
CA PRO A 177 -11.86 -10.08 1.45
C PRO A 177 -10.54 -9.43 1.04
N ALA A 178 -9.65 -9.07 1.97
CA ALA A 178 -8.38 -8.41 1.66
C ALA A 178 -7.17 -9.26 2.04
N ILE A 179 -6.26 -9.48 1.07
CA ILE A 179 -5.03 -10.27 1.20
C ILE A 179 -4.19 -9.82 2.40
N HIS A 180 -4.09 -8.51 2.60
CA HIS A 180 -3.25 -7.94 3.65
C HIS A 180 -3.70 -8.39 5.06
N TYR A 181 -5.00 -8.60 5.29
CA TYR A 181 -5.46 -9.12 6.59
C TYR A 181 -5.18 -10.60 6.79
N LEU A 182 -5.12 -11.40 5.71
CA LEU A 182 -4.64 -12.77 5.81
C LEU A 182 -3.20 -12.79 6.30
N VAL A 183 -2.34 -11.96 5.69
CA VAL A 183 -0.92 -11.82 6.08
C VAL A 183 -0.79 -11.29 7.50
N LEU A 184 -1.50 -10.20 7.85
CA LEU A 184 -1.46 -9.64 9.20
C LEU A 184 -1.95 -10.64 10.25
N PHE A 185 -2.96 -11.46 9.93
CA PHE A 185 -3.37 -12.58 10.78
C PHE A 185 -2.27 -13.64 10.90
N THR A 186 -1.62 -14.03 9.80
CA THR A 186 -0.49 -14.98 9.85
C THR A 186 0.63 -14.44 10.74
N LEU A 187 0.97 -13.16 10.61
CA LEU A 187 1.98 -12.49 11.42
C LEU A 187 1.58 -12.45 12.90
N PHE A 188 0.34 -12.05 13.20
CA PHE A 188 -0.20 -12.05 14.56
C PHE A 188 -0.19 -13.47 15.17
N PHE A 189 -0.57 -14.48 14.39
CA PHE A 189 -0.55 -15.88 14.82
C PHE A 189 0.89 -16.36 15.07
N ALA A 190 1.84 -16.02 14.19
CA ALA A 190 3.26 -16.34 14.37
C ALA A 190 3.84 -15.69 15.64
N LEU A 191 3.58 -14.39 15.87
CA LEU A 191 3.99 -13.69 17.09
C LEU A 191 3.36 -14.32 18.34
N THR A 192 2.09 -14.72 18.27
CA THR A 192 1.40 -15.44 19.35
C THR A 192 2.10 -16.78 19.64
N VAL A 193 2.37 -17.58 18.60
CA VAL A 193 3.04 -18.87 18.71
C VAL A 193 4.43 -18.71 19.34
N VAL A 194 5.26 -17.79 18.83
CA VAL A 194 6.60 -17.53 19.36
C VAL A 194 6.51 -17.10 20.83
N THR A 195 5.62 -16.17 21.17
CA THR A 195 5.45 -15.69 22.55
C THR A 195 5.04 -16.81 23.50
N LEU A 196 4.10 -17.66 23.10
CA LEU A 196 3.66 -18.79 23.91
C LEU A 196 4.75 -19.86 24.05
N LEU A 197 5.48 -20.17 22.99
CA LEU A 197 6.60 -21.13 23.03
C LEU A 197 7.75 -20.62 23.90
N VAL A 198 8.12 -19.35 23.80
CA VAL A 198 9.12 -18.72 24.68
C VAL A 198 8.65 -18.78 26.14
N GLY A 199 7.37 -18.54 26.38
CA GLY A 199 6.76 -18.71 27.71
C GLY A 199 6.85 -20.14 28.25
N GLU A 200 6.57 -21.15 27.41
CA GLU A 200 6.68 -22.58 27.77
C GLU A 200 8.14 -23.00 28.00
N VAL A 201 9.08 -22.55 27.16
CA VAL A 201 10.53 -22.79 27.35
C VAL A 201 11.00 -22.16 28.66
N GLY A 202 10.57 -20.93 28.94
CA GLY A 202 10.82 -20.27 30.22
C GLY A 202 10.30 -21.06 31.42
N LYS A 203 9.09 -21.64 31.33
CA LYS A 203 8.55 -22.54 32.37
C LYS A 203 9.35 -23.83 32.49
N TRP A 204 9.70 -24.46 31.36
CA TRP A 204 10.49 -25.68 31.33
C TRP A 204 11.86 -25.48 32.00
N ILE A 205 12.50 -24.33 31.77
CA ILE A 205 13.75 -23.95 32.47
C ILE A 205 13.50 -23.75 33.98
N ARG A 206 12.45 -23.01 34.38
CA ARG A 206 12.09 -22.76 35.79
C ARG A 206 11.81 -24.05 36.57
N THR A 207 11.11 -25.00 35.96
CA THR A 207 10.71 -26.28 36.59
C THR A 207 11.80 -27.36 36.56
N GLY A 208 13.05 -27.01 36.23
CA GLY A 208 14.19 -27.93 36.27
C GLY A 208 14.30 -28.87 35.07
N GLY A 209 13.73 -28.50 33.92
CA GLY A 209 13.75 -29.26 32.67
C GLY A 209 15.11 -29.84 32.24
N PRO A 210 16.21 -29.06 32.29
CA PRO A 210 17.55 -29.57 31.96
C PRO A 210 17.99 -30.76 32.85
N ARG A 211 17.66 -30.74 34.15
CA ARG A 211 17.94 -31.86 35.07
C ARG A 211 17.06 -33.08 34.78
N ARG A 212 15.84 -32.89 34.25
CA ARG A 212 14.94 -33.97 33.83
C ARG A 212 15.41 -34.64 32.53
N LEU A 213 16.12 -33.92 31.66
CA LEU A 213 16.68 -34.49 30.42
C LEU A 213 17.76 -35.55 30.68
N HIS A 214 18.53 -35.41 31.76
CA HIS A 214 19.49 -36.43 32.20
C HIS A 214 18.83 -37.72 32.72
N ARG A 215 17.52 -37.72 33.03
CA ARG A 215 16.77 -38.90 33.50
C ARG A 215 15.92 -39.58 32.41
N LEU A 216 15.89 -39.02 31.19
CA LEU A 216 15.14 -39.54 30.04
C LEU A 216 15.53 -40.98 29.60
N PRO A 217 16.80 -41.40 29.66
CA PRO A 217 17.19 -42.77 29.27
C PRO A 217 16.48 -43.88 30.08
N GLY A 218 16.17 -43.62 31.35
CA GLY A 218 15.50 -44.60 32.23
C GLY A 218 14.00 -44.77 31.96
N ARG A 219 13.30 -43.69 31.58
CA ARG A 219 11.83 -43.70 31.34
C ARG A 219 11.45 -44.26 29.98
N VAL A 220 12.31 -44.10 28.97
CA VAL A 220 12.09 -44.67 27.63
C VAL A 220 12.25 -46.19 27.66
N ARG A 221 13.19 -46.72 28.45
CA ARG A 221 13.43 -48.16 28.61
C ARG A 221 12.24 -48.90 29.25
N THR A 222 11.55 -48.28 30.20
CA THR A 222 10.32 -48.82 30.82
C THR A 222 9.08 -48.75 29.92
N LEU A 223 9.06 -47.84 28.94
CA LEU A 223 7.94 -47.64 28.02
C LEU A 223 7.96 -48.62 26.84
N VAL A 224 9.14 -49.15 26.49
CA VAL A 224 9.33 -50.11 25.39
C VAL A 224 8.95 -51.55 25.78
N LEU A 225 8.86 -51.88 27.08
CA LEU A 225 8.75 -53.27 27.57
C LEU A 225 7.34 -53.72 28.01
N GLN A 226 6.27 -52.93 27.86
CA GLN A 226 4.93 -53.34 28.30
C GLN A 226 3.85 -53.27 27.20
N GLY A 227 2.97 -54.30 27.15
CA GLY A 227 1.85 -54.42 26.21
C GLY A 227 0.74 -53.36 26.42
N GLY A 228 0.00 -53.02 25.35
CA GLY A 228 -1.01 -51.95 25.35
C GLY A 228 -0.53 -50.61 24.77
N ARG A 229 0.52 -50.64 23.94
CA ARG A 229 1.20 -49.49 23.31
C ARG A 229 0.23 -48.52 22.63
N TRP A 230 -0.76 -49.01 21.89
CA TRP A 230 -1.72 -48.17 21.17
C TRP A 230 -2.70 -47.39 22.06
N ARG A 231 -3.26 -48.02 23.11
CA ARG A 231 -4.16 -47.32 24.05
C ARG A 231 -3.41 -46.26 24.87
N ARG A 232 -2.19 -46.56 25.30
CA ARG A 232 -1.34 -45.60 26.02
C ARG A 232 -0.82 -44.47 25.13
N LEU A 233 -0.42 -44.76 23.89
CA LEU A 233 -0.07 -43.71 22.92
C LEU A 233 -1.26 -42.81 22.60
N ARG A 234 -2.48 -43.36 22.43
CA ARG A 234 -3.69 -42.56 22.20
C ARG A 234 -4.05 -41.68 23.40
N ALA A 235 -3.92 -42.20 24.63
CA ALA A 235 -4.14 -41.42 25.86
C ALA A 235 -3.06 -40.35 26.09
N TRP A 236 -1.81 -40.65 25.77
CA TRP A 236 -0.70 -39.69 25.81
C TRP A 236 -0.89 -38.59 24.76
N PHE A 237 -1.24 -38.96 23.54
CA PHE A 237 -1.52 -38.04 22.44
C PHE A 237 -2.73 -37.14 22.72
N GLY A 238 -3.79 -37.70 23.32
CA GLY A 238 -4.96 -36.96 23.79
C GLY A 238 -4.58 -35.90 24.82
N ARG A 239 -3.77 -36.26 25.82
CA ARG A 239 -3.25 -35.32 26.83
C ARG A 239 -2.31 -34.27 26.25
N TRP A 240 -1.40 -34.67 25.35
CA TRP A 240 -0.49 -33.73 24.68
C TRP A 240 -1.26 -32.69 23.85
N SER A 241 -2.31 -33.10 23.13
CA SER A 241 -3.16 -32.20 22.33
C SER A 241 -3.93 -31.15 23.16
N LEU A 242 -3.98 -31.31 24.49
CA LEU A 242 -4.59 -30.34 25.40
C LEU A 242 -3.58 -29.36 26.00
N THR A 243 -2.27 -29.63 25.88
CA THR A 243 -1.19 -28.71 26.28
C THR A 243 -1.09 -27.53 25.31
N THR A 244 -0.55 -26.40 25.78
CA THR A 244 -0.34 -25.21 24.92
C THR A 244 0.48 -25.53 23.68
N THR A 245 1.57 -26.30 23.80
CA THR A 245 2.39 -26.72 22.65
C THR A 245 1.65 -27.63 21.68
N GLY A 246 0.87 -28.59 22.19
CA GLY A 246 0.06 -29.47 21.34
C GLY A 246 -1.09 -28.75 20.64
N ARG A 247 -1.72 -27.77 21.30
CA ARG A 247 -2.73 -26.88 20.69
C ARG A 247 -2.12 -26.04 19.58
N ILE A 248 -0.93 -25.45 19.80
CA ILE A 248 -0.20 -24.67 18.79
C ILE A 248 0.07 -25.50 17.53
N PHE A 249 0.64 -26.71 17.69
CA PHE A 249 0.95 -27.58 16.55
C PHE A 249 -0.30 -27.86 15.71
N TRP A 250 -1.38 -28.30 16.36
CA TRP A 250 -2.62 -28.61 15.65
C TRP A 250 -3.34 -27.37 15.14
N ALA A 251 -3.21 -26.21 15.79
CA ALA A 251 -3.73 -24.95 15.27
C ALA A 251 -3.03 -24.53 13.97
N LEU A 252 -1.72 -24.73 13.85
CA LEU A 252 -0.98 -24.52 12.60
C LEU A 252 -1.48 -25.46 11.49
N VAL A 253 -1.71 -26.73 11.81
CA VAL A 253 -2.28 -27.70 10.83
C VAL A 253 -3.69 -27.28 10.39
N ILE A 254 -4.56 -26.93 11.34
CA ILE A 254 -5.93 -26.47 11.03
C ILE A 254 -5.88 -25.22 10.16
N TYR A 255 -5.04 -24.25 10.50
CA TYR A 255 -4.87 -23.01 9.73
C TYR A 255 -4.33 -23.28 8.31
N ALA A 256 -3.35 -24.17 8.17
CA ALA A 256 -2.80 -24.53 6.87
C ALA A 256 -3.85 -25.20 5.98
N VAL A 257 -4.58 -26.18 6.51
CA VAL A 257 -5.57 -26.97 5.75
C VAL A 257 -6.83 -26.17 5.42
N ILE A 258 -7.35 -25.38 6.37
CA ILE A 258 -8.62 -24.66 6.19
C ILE A 258 -8.42 -23.31 5.51
N THR A 259 -7.28 -22.64 5.75
CA THR A 259 -7.08 -21.28 5.25
C THR A 259 -5.99 -21.21 4.18
N LEU A 260 -4.75 -21.58 4.48
CA LEU A 260 -3.62 -21.31 3.58
C LEU A 260 -3.70 -22.09 2.27
N ILE A 261 -3.98 -23.40 2.31
CA ILE A 261 -4.05 -24.24 1.11
C ILE A 261 -5.20 -23.79 0.20
N PRO A 262 -6.45 -23.67 0.68
CA PRO A 262 -7.55 -23.20 -0.17
C PRO A 262 -7.28 -21.82 -0.76
N TYR A 263 -6.72 -20.91 0.03
CA TYR A 263 -6.38 -19.56 -0.43
C TYR A 263 -5.28 -19.58 -1.49
N ALA A 264 -4.20 -20.34 -1.28
CA ALA A 264 -3.11 -20.46 -2.25
C ALA A 264 -3.57 -21.08 -3.57
N LEU A 265 -4.46 -22.08 -3.50
CA LEU A 265 -5.09 -22.66 -4.69
C LEU A 265 -5.97 -21.63 -5.41
N PHE A 266 -6.79 -20.88 -4.68
CA PHE A 266 -7.60 -19.79 -5.26
C PHE A 266 -6.73 -18.74 -5.94
N VAL A 267 -5.66 -18.27 -5.30
CA VAL A 267 -4.76 -17.27 -5.87
C VAL A 267 -4.11 -17.83 -7.15
N LYS A 268 -3.49 -19.01 -7.08
CA LYS A 268 -2.76 -19.60 -8.20
C LYS A 268 -3.65 -19.89 -9.41
N TYR A 269 -4.86 -20.43 -9.19
CA TYR A 269 -5.69 -20.95 -10.27
C TYR A 269 -6.83 -20.01 -10.70
N VAL A 270 -7.20 -19.01 -9.89
CA VAL A 270 -8.28 -18.06 -10.20
C VAL A 270 -7.75 -16.64 -10.29
N ALA A 271 -7.07 -16.14 -9.24
CA ALA A 271 -6.64 -14.75 -9.21
C ALA A 271 -5.52 -14.45 -10.23
N LEU A 272 -4.55 -15.36 -10.38
CA LEU A 272 -3.38 -15.18 -11.27
C LEU A 272 -3.55 -15.81 -12.66
N ALA A 273 -4.74 -16.33 -12.99
CA ALA A 273 -4.98 -16.89 -14.31
C ALA A 273 -4.78 -15.80 -15.39
N GLY A 274 -3.81 -16.00 -16.29
CA GLY A 274 -3.51 -15.06 -17.39
C GLY A 274 -2.56 -13.90 -17.06
N VAL A 275 -1.97 -13.83 -15.86
CA VAL A 275 -0.99 -12.78 -15.50
C VAL A 275 0.40 -13.41 -15.35
N SER A 276 1.31 -13.09 -16.27
CA SER A 276 2.64 -13.70 -16.34
C SER A 276 3.64 -13.16 -15.31
N ASN A 277 3.56 -11.89 -14.89
CA ASN A 277 4.45 -11.32 -13.87
C ASN A 277 3.76 -10.24 -13.01
N LEU A 278 3.61 -10.53 -11.72
CA LEU A 278 3.16 -9.55 -10.70
C LEU A 278 4.27 -8.61 -10.22
N SER A 279 5.54 -9.04 -10.32
CA SER A 279 6.71 -8.29 -9.84
C SER A 279 6.89 -6.95 -10.55
N ASP A 280 6.38 -6.85 -11.78
CA ASP A 280 6.53 -5.67 -12.62
C ASP A 280 5.46 -4.61 -12.31
N THR A 281 4.43 -4.96 -11.53
CA THR A 281 3.27 -4.09 -11.35
C THR A 281 3.45 -2.96 -10.35
N VAL A 282 4.41 -3.01 -9.41
CA VAL A 282 5.11 -1.86 -8.76
C VAL A 282 6.08 -2.47 -7.70
N PRO A 283 7.40 -2.52 -7.92
CA PRO A 283 8.34 -2.94 -6.87
C PRO A 283 8.26 -2.00 -5.66
N GLY A 284 8.35 -2.56 -4.44
CA GLY A 284 8.43 -1.76 -3.22
C GLY A 284 9.79 -1.08 -3.14
N ASP A 285 9.89 0.14 -3.64
CA ASP A 285 11.08 0.98 -3.46
C ASP A 285 11.09 1.65 -2.07
N PHE A 286 12.27 2.10 -1.65
CA PHE A 286 12.50 2.77 -0.36
C PHE A 286 11.58 3.97 -0.18
N TYR A 287 11.47 4.78 -1.21
CA TYR A 287 10.76 6.05 -1.23
C TYR A 287 9.26 5.92 -1.06
N PHE A 288 8.67 4.90 -1.65
CA PHE A 288 7.26 4.61 -1.48
C PHE A 288 6.96 4.09 -0.07
N ILE A 289 7.87 3.34 0.54
CA ILE A 289 7.75 2.92 1.95
C ILE A 289 7.90 4.14 2.87
N GLN A 290 8.84 5.04 2.56
CA GLN A 290 9.05 6.29 3.29
C GLN A 290 7.82 7.19 3.21
N ASP A 291 7.29 7.45 2.01
CA ASP A 291 6.08 8.25 1.81
C ASP A 291 4.84 7.62 2.50
N ALA A 292 4.83 6.29 2.71
CA ALA A 292 3.76 5.56 3.41
C ALA A 292 3.99 5.37 4.92
N SER A 293 5.12 5.85 5.45
CA SER A 293 5.51 5.74 6.85
C SER A 293 4.73 6.74 7.72
N VAL A 294 4.60 6.44 9.01
CA VAL A 294 3.84 7.29 9.96
C VAL A 294 4.78 7.69 11.08
N SER A 295 4.84 8.99 11.41
CA SER A 295 5.65 9.45 12.53
C SER A 295 5.12 8.88 13.86
N TRP A 296 6.01 8.75 14.85
CA TRP A 296 5.61 8.28 16.18
C TRP A 296 4.50 9.15 16.81
N LEU A 297 4.47 10.46 16.54
CA LEU A 297 3.43 11.36 17.07
C LEU A 297 2.05 11.08 16.44
N HIS A 298 2.01 10.86 15.12
CA HIS A 298 0.79 10.47 14.43
C HIS A 298 0.27 9.11 14.93
N GLU A 299 1.16 8.13 15.09
CA GLU A 299 0.78 6.83 15.62
C GLU A 299 0.21 6.92 17.05
N LEU A 300 0.89 7.64 17.94
CA LEU A 300 0.43 7.84 19.32
C LEU A 300 -0.89 8.60 19.39
N SER A 301 -1.20 9.41 18.37
CA SER A 301 -2.45 10.16 18.23
C SER A 301 -3.55 9.37 17.52
N TRP A 302 -3.34 8.08 17.22
CA TRP A 302 -4.30 7.22 16.51
C TRP A 302 -4.65 7.70 15.10
N ASP A 303 -3.79 8.50 14.47
CA ASP A 303 -3.97 8.92 13.09
C ASP A 303 -3.74 7.73 12.15
N LEU A 304 -4.64 7.58 11.19
CA LEU A 304 -4.56 6.56 10.17
C LEU A 304 -4.70 7.22 8.80
N ALA A 305 -3.74 6.92 7.91
CA ALA A 305 -3.78 7.41 6.54
C ALA A 305 -5.11 7.01 5.85
N GLY A 306 -5.83 7.96 5.25
CA GLY A 306 -7.19 7.79 4.78
C GLY A 306 -7.64 8.76 3.69
N ILE A 307 -8.73 8.41 3.00
CA ILE A 307 -9.27 9.19 1.89
C ILE A 307 -9.85 10.54 2.32
N THR A 308 -10.43 10.61 3.52
CA THR A 308 -11.03 11.85 4.02
C THR A 308 -9.97 12.92 4.29
N ASP A 309 -8.78 12.53 4.77
CA ASP A 309 -7.65 13.46 4.89
C ASP A 309 -7.14 13.90 3.51
N LYS A 310 -7.14 13.00 2.52
CA LYS A 310 -6.76 13.35 1.14
C LYS A 310 -7.70 14.40 0.53
N ILE A 311 -8.98 14.36 0.86
CA ILE A 311 -9.97 15.34 0.40
C ILE A 311 -9.79 16.67 1.12
N LEU A 312 -9.62 16.64 2.44
CA LEU A 312 -9.51 17.85 3.26
C LEU A 312 -8.16 18.57 3.10
N PHE A 313 -7.07 17.84 2.85
CA PHE A 313 -5.70 18.36 2.94
C PHE A 313 -4.82 18.07 1.72
N GLY A 314 -5.28 17.24 0.77
CA GLY A 314 -4.51 16.84 -0.41
C GLY A 314 -3.59 15.62 -0.20
N ASP A 315 -3.46 15.12 1.03
CA ASP A 315 -2.59 13.99 1.39
C ASP A 315 -3.34 12.95 2.24
N TYR A 316 -2.95 11.68 2.14
CA TYR A 316 -3.61 10.60 2.87
C TYR A 316 -3.41 10.69 4.38
N LEU A 317 -2.35 11.33 4.88
CA LEU A 317 -2.15 11.54 6.32
C LEU A 317 -2.42 13.01 6.67
N ALA A 318 -3.08 13.25 7.80
CA ALA A 318 -3.29 14.61 8.30
C ALA A 318 -1.94 15.30 8.55
N LYS A 319 -1.85 16.59 8.22
CA LYS A 319 -0.59 17.36 8.35
C LYS A 319 -0.12 17.55 9.79
N VAL A 320 -1.05 17.59 10.75
CA VAL A 320 -0.76 17.78 12.17
C VAL A 320 -1.35 16.61 12.93
N PRO A 321 -0.59 15.99 13.85
CA PRO A 321 -1.12 14.91 14.67
C PRO A 321 -2.36 15.35 15.46
N ARG A 322 -3.35 14.48 15.56
CA ARG A 322 -4.56 14.72 16.39
C ARG A 322 -4.25 14.53 17.88
N TYR A 323 -3.39 15.41 18.43
CA TYR A 323 -2.86 15.31 19.80
C TYR A 323 -3.87 14.99 20.90
N PRO A 324 -5.13 15.50 20.88
CA PRO A 324 -6.11 15.11 21.89
C PRO A 324 -6.30 13.59 22.00
N ASP A 325 -6.23 12.87 20.89
CA ASP A 325 -6.46 11.42 20.82
C ASP A 325 -5.31 10.61 21.44
N ALA A 326 -4.16 11.24 21.72
CA ALA A 326 -3.07 10.61 22.46
C ALA A 326 -3.48 10.12 23.87
N VAL A 327 -4.57 10.67 24.42
CA VAL A 327 -5.17 10.17 25.67
C VAL A 327 -5.61 8.71 25.55
N TYR A 328 -6.07 8.26 24.38
CA TYR A 328 -6.44 6.86 24.17
C TYR A 328 -5.24 5.92 24.25
N THR A 329 -4.06 6.39 23.86
CA THR A 329 -2.81 5.63 24.05
C THR A 329 -2.50 5.40 25.53
N LEU A 330 -2.75 6.39 26.38
CA LEU A 330 -2.64 6.20 27.84
C LEU A 330 -3.59 5.09 28.32
N LEU A 331 -4.85 5.11 27.87
CA LEU A 331 -5.84 4.07 28.22
C LEU A 331 -5.45 2.67 27.75
N LEU A 332 -4.81 2.56 26.57
CA LEU A 332 -4.26 1.32 26.04
C LEU A 332 -3.13 0.76 26.93
N PHE A 333 -2.27 1.61 27.48
CA PHE A 333 -1.12 1.18 28.28
C PHE A 333 -1.45 0.88 29.75
N VAL A 334 -2.54 1.40 30.31
CA VAL A 334 -2.92 1.14 31.72
C VAL A 334 -2.88 -0.35 32.12
N PRO A 335 -3.50 -1.31 31.40
CA PRO A 335 -3.52 -2.70 31.79
C PRO A 335 -2.19 -3.41 31.49
N LEU A 336 -1.28 -2.78 30.75
CA LEU A 336 0.03 -3.32 30.37
C LEU A 336 1.15 -2.82 31.29
N ALA A 337 1.08 -1.56 31.74
CA ALA A 337 2.11 -0.89 32.52
C ALA A 337 1.80 -0.88 34.03
N VAL A 338 0.54 -0.65 34.43
CA VAL A 338 0.19 -0.42 35.85
C VAL A 338 0.19 -1.74 36.62
N PRO A 339 1.10 -1.95 37.60
CA PRO A 339 1.23 -3.24 38.30
C PRO A 339 -0.05 -3.68 39.02
N TRP A 340 -0.77 -2.75 39.65
CA TRP A 340 -2.01 -3.06 40.37
C TRP A 340 -3.11 -3.56 39.44
N VAL A 341 -3.29 -2.93 38.27
CA VAL A 341 -4.26 -3.36 37.24
C VAL A 341 -3.89 -4.74 36.72
N ARG A 342 -2.61 -4.95 36.40
CA ARG A 342 -2.11 -6.26 35.92
C ARG A 342 -2.41 -7.40 36.88
N ARG A 343 -2.09 -7.24 38.16
CA ARG A 343 -2.34 -8.29 39.17
C ARG A 343 -3.82 -8.57 39.35
N ARG A 344 -4.69 -7.57 39.15
CA ARG A 344 -6.13 -7.73 39.28
C ARG A 344 -6.75 -8.44 38.09
N LEU A 345 -6.40 -8.03 36.86
CA LEU A 345 -6.97 -8.57 35.62
C LEU A 345 -6.33 -9.89 35.18
N PHE A 346 -5.01 -10.06 35.35
CA PHE A 346 -4.28 -11.20 34.81
C PHE A 346 -3.74 -12.12 35.90
N ARG A 347 -4.65 -12.77 36.62
CA ARG A 347 -4.33 -13.62 37.78
C ARG A 347 -3.75 -14.99 37.37
N THR A 348 -4.47 -15.73 36.52
CA THR A 348 -4.09 -17.12 36.21
C THR A 348 -2.97 -17.20 35.19
N ARG A 349 -2.32 -18.36 35.07
CA ARG A 349 -1.30 -18.63 34.05
C ARG A 349 -1.76 -18.28 32.62
N HIS A 350 -2.97 -18.69 32.23
CA HIS A 350 -3.50 -18.41 30.90
C HIS A 350 -3.69 -16.91 30.66
N HIS A 351 -4.08 -16.15 31.69
CA HIS A 351 -4.13 -14.70 31.61
C HIS A 351 -2.74 -14.06 31.49
N ARG A 352 -1.73 -14.58 32.21
CA ARG A 352 -0.33 -14.12 32.08
C ARG A 352 0.22 -14.40 30.68
N GLN A 353 -0.15 -15.53 30.07
CA GLN A 353 0.16 -15.85 28.67
C GLN A 353 -0.51 -14.88 27.70
N LEU A 354 -1.80 -14.58 27.90
CA LEU A 354 -2.53 -13.58 27.13
C LEU A 354 -1.86 -12.20 27.23
N LEU A 355 -1.51 -11.76 28.44
CA LEU A 355 -0.80 -10.49 28.66
C LEU A 355 0.54 -10.44 27.91
N GLY A 356 1.31 -11.54 27.92
CA GLY A 356 2.55 -11.63 27.15
C GLY A 356 2.32 -11.43 25.66
N VAL A 357 1.31 -12.10 25.10
CA VAL A 357 0.93 -11.95 23.68
C VAL A 357 0.52 -10.51 23.38
N LEU A 358 -0.32 -9.89 24.22
CA LEU A 358 -0.75 -8.49 24.05
C LEU A 358 0.43 -7.52 24.05
N ILE A 359 1.37 -7.65 25.00
CA ILE A 359 2.55 -6.76 25.07
C ILE A 359 3.42 -6.92 23.83
N VAL A 360 3.79 -8.15 23.46
CA VAL A 360 4.67 -8.40 22.31
C VAL A 360 4.03 -7.89 21.03
N THR A 361 2.74 -8.15 20.82
CA THR A 361 2.06 -7.76 19.58
C THR A 361 1.81 -6.26 19.48
N ILE A 362 1.46 -5.57 20.58
CA ILE A 362 1.30 -4.10 20.58
C ILE A 362 2.64 -3.41 20.37
N VAL A 363 3.68 -3.80 21.09
CA VAL A 363 5.02 -3.21 20.95
C VAL A 363 5.57 -3.45 19.54
N PHE A 364 5.42 -4.67 19.02
CA PHE A 364 5.83 -4.99 17.65
C PHE A 364 5.04 -4.17 16.62
N ALA A 365 3.71 -4.07 16.76
CA ALA A 365 2.88 -3.29 15.85
C ALA A 365 3.36 -1.84 15.82
N MET A 366 3.55 -1.22 16.99
CA MET A 366 4.06 0.16 17.07
C MET A 366 5.45 0.32 16.46
N TRP A 367 6.38 -0.58 16.77
CA TRP A 367 7.72 -0.56 16.20
C TRP A 367 7.75 -0.72 14.67
N ALA A 368 6.81 -1.48 14.12
CA ALA A 368 6.71 -1.75 12.70
C ALA A 368 5.96 -0.64 11.92
N THR A 369 4.95 0.00 12.54
CA THR A 369 4.15 1.08 11.94
C THR A 369 5.00 2.29 11.54
N ILE A 370 6.03 2.62 12.35
CA ILE A 370 6.83 3.84 12.13
C ILE A 370 7.51 3.84 10.74
N GLY A 371 7.84 2.67 10.19
CA GLY A 371 8.44 2.62 8.86
C GLY A 371 9.83 3.26 8.81
N TYR A 372 10.06 4.11 7.81
CA TYR A 372 11.21 5.02 7.73
C TYR A 372 10.90 6.42 8.29
N GLY A 373 9.75 6.60 8.96
CA GLY A 373 9.31 7.87 9.52
C GLY A 373 10.07 8.32 10.78
N GLU A 374 9.76 9.51 11.27
CA GLU A 374 10.50 10.13 12.37
C GLU A 374 10.29 9.47 13.76
N PRO A 375 11.29 9.56 14.66
CA PRO A 375 12.58 10.25 14.48
C PRO A 375 13.64 9.38 13.78
N LEU A 376 14.54 10.01 13.01
CA LEU A 376 15.56 9.31 12.20
C LEU A 376 16.54 8.46 13.02
N TRP A 377 16.83 8.83 14.27
CA TRP A 377 17.77 8.12 15.15
C TRP A 377 17.23 6.79 15.70
N PHE A 378 15.90 6.57 15.67
CA PHE A 378 15.29 5.40 16.28
C PHE A 378 15.39 4.17 15.35
N PRO A 379 15.87 3.00 15.82
CA PRO A 379 15.99 1.80 14.99
C PRO A 379 14.61 1.16 14.82
N THR A 380 13.85 1.59 13.81
CA THR A 380 12.53 1.03 13.46
C THR A 380 12.67 -0.37 12.85
N PHE A 381 11.55 -1.08 12.70
CA PHE A 381 11.55 -2.40 12.04
C PHE A 381 12.15 -2.34 10.64
N HIS A 382 11.74 -1.36 9.83
CA HIS A 382 12.19 -1.23 8.44
C HIS A 382 13.67 -0.83 8.36
N ARG A 383 14.15 0.10 9.22
CA ARG A 383 15.58 0.43 9.29
C ARG A 383 16.43 -0.75 9.73
N THR A 384 15.95 -1.52 10.72
CA THR A 384 16.63 -2.72 11.20
C THR A 384 16.69 -3.79 10.12
N LEU A 385 15.58 -4.01 9.40
CA LEU A 385 15.51 -4.96 8.31
C LEU A 385 16.39 -4.52 7.12
N ALA A 386 16.41 -3.22 6.80
CA ALA A 386 17.29 -2.63 5.79
C ALA A 386 18.77 -2.85 6.13
N ALA A 387 19.18 -2.51 7.36
CA ALA A 387 20.54 -2.71 7.81
C ALA A 387 20.96 -4.19 7.74
N LEU A 388 20.07 -5.12 8.15
CA LEU A 388 20.32 -6.56 8.03
C LEU A 388 20.41 -7.01 6.57
N ALA A 389 19.54 -6.50 5.69
CA ALA A 389 19.49 -6.86 4.29
C ALA A 389 20.73 -6.35 3.52
N ILE A 390 21.14 -5.11 3.76
CA ILE A 390 22.36 -4.51 3.19
C ILE A 390 23.59 -5.30 3.67
N THR A 391 23.76 -5.46 4.99
CA THR A 391 24.91 -6.20 5.53
C THR A 391 24.96 -7.66 5.02
N ALA A 392 23.79 -8.28 4.84
CA ALA A 392 23.71 -9.62 4.27
C ALA A 392 24.06 -9.64 2.77
N ASN A 393 23.68 -8.63 2.02
CA ASN A 393 24.02 -8.45 0.61
C ASN A 393 25.54 -8.29 0.41
N ASP A 394 26.16 -7.44 1.22
CA ASP A 394 27.61 -7.15 1.19
C ASP A 394 28.47 -8.41 1.49
N SER A 395 27.88 -9.41 2.15
CA SER A 395 28.58 -10.69 2.39
C SER A 395 28.79 -11.53 1.12
N HIS A 396 28.05 -11.23 0.04
CA HIS A 396 27.96 -12.00 -1.20
C HIS A 396 27.79 -13.52 -1.01
N SER A 397 27.26 -13.94 0.15
CA SER A 397 27.15 -15.35 0.52
C SER A 397 25.77 -15.93 0.16
N ALA A 398 25.68 -17.26 0.01
CA ALA A 398 24.40 -17.94 -0.18
C ALA A 398 23.41 -17.69 0.97
N ILE A 399 23.93 -17.58 2.21
CA ILE A 399 23.13 -17.25 3.39
C ILE A 399 22.67 -15.79 3.30
N GLY A 400 23.55 -14.88 2.91
CA GLY A 400 23.23 -13.46 2.67
C GLY A 400 22.10 -13.29 1.66
N ASN A 401 22.20 -13.97 0.52
CA ASN A 401 21.16 -14.03 -0.51
C ASN A 401 19.80 -14.53 0.02
N LEU A 402 19.80 -15.53 0.89
CA LEU A 402 18.58 -16.03 1.51
C LEU A 402 17.96 -15.01 2.48
N VAL A 403 18.79 -14.30 3.25
CA VAL A 403 18.35 -13.21 4.14
C VAL A 403 17.75 -12.07 3.33
N VAL A 404 18.42 -11.61 2.27
CA VAL A 404 17.93 -10.56 1.35
C VAL A 404 16.60 -10.97 0.72
N THR A 405 16.49 -12.22 0.25
CA THR A 405 15.24 -12.73 -0.34
C THR A 405 14.10 -12.76 0.67
N ALA A 406 14.38 -13.21 1.90
CA ALA A 406 13.39 -13.23 2.97
C ALA A 406 12.96 -11.79 3.35
N ALA A 407 13.91 -10.87 3.52
CA ALA A 407 13.65 -9.48 3.83
C ALA A 407 12.84 -8.79 2.71
N GLY A 408 13.26 -8.94 1.45
CA GLY A 408 12.56 -8.43 0.28
C GLY A 408 11.14 -8.97 0.16
N THR A 409 10.94 -10.26 0.42
CA THR A 409 9.58 -10.87 0.44
C THR A 409 8.71 -10.25 1.53
N VAL A 410 9.23 -10.08 2.74
CA VAL A 410 8.50 -9.46 3.86
C VAL A 410 8.07 -8.04 3.49
N VAL A 411 8.99 -7.25 2.92
CA VAL A 411 8.70 -5.85 2.56
C VAL A 411 7.78 -5.73 1.35
N GLN A 412 7.90 -6.57 0.33
CA GLN A 412 6.96 -6.57 -0.80
C GLN A 412 5.52 -6.82 -0.34
N ILE A 413 5.33 -7.73 0.63
CA ILE A 413 4.00 -8.04 1.17
C ILE A 413 3.50 -6.90 2.10
N LEU A 414 4.40 -6.32 2.90
CA LEU A 414 4.08 -5.35 3.96
C LEU A 414 4.53 -3.92 3.62
N ARG A 415 4.56 -3.60 2.31
CA ARG A 415 5.08 -2.35 1.71
C ARG A 415 4.62 -1.04 2.36
N PHE A 416 3.49 -1.04 3.04
CA PHE A 416 2.93 0.14 3.69
C PHE A 416 3.00 -0.02 5.21
N PRO A 417 3.92 0.69 5.88
CA PRO A 417 4.13 0.56 7.32
C PRO A 417 2.86 0.78 8.16
N HIS A 418 2.02 1.74 7.79
CA HIS A 418 0.74 1.99 8.47
C HIS A 418 -0.21 0.78 8.53
N ARG A 419 0.00 -0.28 7.74
CA ARG A 419 -0.78 -1.53 7.84
C ARG A 419 -0.53 -2.27 9.15
N PHE A 420 0.64 -2.14 9.76
CA PHE A 420 0.94 -2.74 11.07
C PHE A 420 0.06 -2.15 12.18
N GLN A 421 -0.35 -0.88 12.05
CA GLN A 421 -1.29 -0.20 12.93
C GLN A 421 -2.66 -0.90 12.97
N LEU A 422 -3.03 -1.68 11.95
CA LEU A 422 -4.29 -2.44 11.96
C LEU A 422 -4.29 -3.56 13.02
N ILE A 423 -3.12 -4.09 13.40
CA ILE A 423 -2.98 -5.00 14.55
C ILE A 423 -3.30 -4.24 15.83
N LEU A 424 -2.81 -3.01 15.96
CA LEU A 424 -3.11 -2.14 17.09
C LEU A 424 -4.61 -1.85 17.17
N PHE A 425 -5.26 -1.49 16.05
CA PHE A 425 -6.69 -1.21 15.99
C PHE A 425 -7.55 -2.45 16.27
N MET A 426 -7.08 -3.64 15.92
CA MET A 426 -7.75 -4.89 16.26
C MET A 426 -7.68 -5.19 17.78
N LEU A 427 -6.55 -4.90 18.45
CA LEU A 427 -6.36 -5.17 19.88
C LEU A 427 -6.89 -4.06 20.79
N ALA A 428 -6.87 -2.81 20.33
CA ALA A 428 -7.24 -1.64 21.12
C ALA A 428 -8.64 -1.74 21.75
N PRO A 429 -9.69 -2.19 21.02
CA PRO A 429 -11.00 -2.38 21.60
C PRO A 429 -11.01 -3.35 22.79
N LEU A 430 -10.23 -4.43 22.75
CA LEU A 430 -10.11 -5.35 23.87
C LEU A 430 -9.40 -4.69 25.06
N VAL A 431 -8.23 -4.11 24.81
CA VAL A 431 -7.33 -3.65 25.87
C VAL A 431 -7.85 -2.40 26.58
N MET A 432 -8.36 -1.40 25.83
CA MET A 432 -8.96 -0.21 26.43
C MET A 432 -10.24 -0.56 27.21
N SER A 433 -11.03 -1.53 26.73
CA SER A 433 -12.26 -1.96 27.42
C SER A 433 -11.96 -2.62 28.75
N LEU A 434 -10.84 -3.33 28.90
CA LEU A 434 -10.42 -3.88 30.20
C LEU A 434 -10.17 -2.77 31.24
N THR A 435 -9.51 -1.68 30.83
CA THR A 435 -9.28 -0.51 31.68
C THR A 435 -10.59 0.12 32.13
N LEU A 436 -11.50 0.37 31.17
CA LEU A 436 -12.79 0.99 31.45
C LEU A 436 -13.70 0.09 32.29
N ALA A 437 -13.77 -1.21 31.97
CA ALA A 437 -14.58 -2.17 32.71
C ALA A 437 -14.11 -2.28 34.17
N LEU A 438 -12.80 -2.32 34.40
CA LEU A 438 -12.25 -2.30 35.75
C LEU A 438 -12.60 -1.00 36.48
N PHE A 439 -12.48 0.15 35.82
CA PHE A 439 -12.81 1.44 36.43
C PHE A 439 -14.30 1.52 36.81
N ILE A 440 -15.20 1.12 35.92
CA ILE A 440 -16.64 1.06 36.15
C ILE A 440 -16.95 0.14 37.34
N ASP A 441 -16.33 -1.03 37.42
CA ASP A 441 -16.54 -2.00 38.50
C ASP A 441 -16.03 -1.49 39.86
N VAL A 442 -14.88 -0.81 39.90
CA VAL A 442 -14.33 -0.20 41.13
C VAL A 442 -15.17 1.00 41.60
N VAL A 443 -15.63 1.85 40.69
CA VAL A 443 -16.44 3.03 41.04
C VAL A 443 -17.84 2.61 41.48
N SER A 444 -18.49 1.71 40.73
CA SER A 444 -19.81 1.18 41.08
C SER A 444 -19.78 0.42 42.42
N GLY A 445 -18.74 -0.38 42.67
CA GLY A 445 -18.54 -1.04 43.97
C GLY A 445 -18.35 -0.07 45.15
N ARG A 446 -17.80 1.12 44.93
CA ARG A 446 -17.64 2.17 45.96
C ARG A 446 -18.90 3.00 46.18
N TRP A 447 -19.70 3.22 45.13
CA TRP A 447 -20.91 4.06 45.18
C TRP A 447 -22.17 3.27 45.56
N LEU A 448 -22.25 1.99 45.19
CA LEU A 448 -23.41 1.11 45.46
C LEU A 448 -23.24 0.22 46.68
N ALA A 449 -22.04 0.14 47.29
CA ALA A 449 -21.88 -0.51 48.58
C ALA A 449 -22.75 0.24 49.61
N PRO A 450 -23.77 -0.40 50.21
CA PRO A 450 -24.49 0.22 51.29
C PRO A 450 -23.47 0.54 52.38
N ARG A 451 -23.37 1.81 52.77
CA ARG A 451 -22.71 2.21 54.02
C ARG A 451 -23.29 1.30 55.10
N ARG A 452 -22.58 0.22 55.46
CA ARG A 452 -22.88 -0.61 56.63
C ARG A 452 -22.68 0.33 57.82
N ARG A 453 -23.71 1.12 58.14
CA ARG A 453 -23.84 1.71 59.47
C ARG A 453 -23.82 0.52 60.42
N ARG A 454 -22.69 0.34 61.11
CA ARG A 454 -22.58 -0.48 62.31
C ARG A 454 -23.69 -0.01 63.24
N ALA A 455 -24.81 -0.73 63.28
CA ALA A 455 -25.81 -0.56 64.30
C ALA A 455 -25.41 -1.46 65.49
N PRO A 456 -25.36 -0.93 66.72
CA PRO A 456 -25.05 -1.74 67.89
C PRO A 456 -26.21 -2.68 68.21
N ARG A 457 -25.85 -3.83 68.75
CA ARG A 457 -26.70 -4.96 69.14
C ARG A 457 -27.65 -4.51 70.26
N ALA A 458 -28.96 -4.56 70.05
CA ALA A 458 -29.96 -4.42 71.12
C ALA A 458 -31.24 -5.21 70.83
N LYS A 459 -31.89 -5.61 71.92
CA LYS A 459 -32.78 -6.76 72.12
C LYS A 459 -34.20 -6.62 71.52
N ALA A 460 -34.83 -7.78 71.37
CA ALA A 460 -36.19 -8.02 70.88
C ALA A 460 -37.29 -7.36 71.74
N ALA A 461 -38.29 -6.76 71.08
CA ALA A 461 -39.75 -6.80 71.35
C ALA A 461 -40.50 -6.00 70.22
N PRO A 462 -41.86 -5.95 70.14
CA PRO A 462 -42.59 -6.42 68.97
C PRO A 462 -43.06 -5.30 68.01
N VAL A 463 -43.40 -5.76 66.80
CA VAL A 463 -43.80 -5.00 65.61
C VAL A 463 -45.12 -4.22 65.79
N PRO A 464 -45.18 -2.91 65.52
CA PRO A 464 -46.40 -2.24 65.10
C PRO A 464 -46.52 -2.22 63.56
N LYS A 465 -47.75 -2.49 63.08
CA LYS A 465 -48.14 -2.44 61.67
C LYS A 465 -47.85 -1.07 61.07
N GLN A 466 -46.86 -0.99 60.18
CA GLN A 466 -46.69 0.15 59.28
C GLN A 466 -47.24 -0.17 57.89
N ALA A 467 -48.00 0.78 57.38
CA ALA A 467 -48.65 0.74 56.08
C ALA A 467 -47.65 0.44 54.95
N LYS A 468 -47.99 -0.52 54.09
CA LYS A 468 -47.24 -0.82 52.86
C LYS A 468 -47.24 0.40 51.93
N PRO A 469 -46.10 1.06 51.64
CA PRO A 469 -46.03 1.90 50.46
C PRO A 469 -46.13 1.00 49.22
N LYS A 470 -46.98 1.39 48.27
CA LYS A 470 -47.09 0.73 46.96
C LYS A 470 -45.73 0.83 46.24
N ASN A 471 -45.07 -0.32 46.03
CA ASN A 471 -43.97 -0.55 45.09
C ASN A 471 -42.68 0.30 45.19
N PRO A 472 -41.93 0.26 46.32
CA PRO A 472 -40.57 0.83 46.40
C PRO A 472 -39.57 0.15 45.46
N ALA A 473 -39.79 -1.12 45.08
CA ALA A 473 -38.91 -1.87 44.18
C ALA A 473 -38.94 -1.33 42.73
N ARG A 474 -40.10 -0.87 42.24
CA ARG A 474 -40.24 -0.32 40.87
C ARG A 474 -39.68 1.09 40.75
N VAL A 475 -39.80 1.91 41.80
CA VAL A 475 -39.20 3.25 41.85
C VAL A 475 -37.68 3.15 41.98
N ARG A 476 -37.17 2.22 42.79
CA ARG A 476 -35.73 1.97 42.96
C ARG A 476 -35.06 1.40 41.70
N ALA A 477 -35.70 0.46 41.01
CA ALA A 477 -35.22 -0.05 39.73
C ALA A 477 -35.23 1.03 38.63
N ARG A 478 -36.24 1.91 38.61
CA ARG A 478 -36.27 3.06 37.69
C ARG A 478 -35.19 4.09 38.01
N SER A 479 -34.94 4.39 39.28
CA SER A 479 -33.85 5.32 39.67
C SER A 479 -32.47 4.74 39.43
N GLU A 480 -32.25 3.44 39.65
CA GLU A 480 -30.97 2.77 39.38
C GLU A 480 -30.69 2.67 37.87
N LEU A 481 -31.73 2.40 37.06
CA LEU A 481 -31.63 2.44 35.60
C LEU A 481 -31.30 3.86 35.10
N LEU A 482 -31.96 4.88 35.63
CA LEU A 482 -31.78 6.28 35.23
C LEU A 482 -30.41 6.83 35.64
N VAL A 483 -29.93 6.47 36.85
CA VAL A 483 -28.57 6.78 37.31
C VAL A 483 -27.51 6.05 36.47
N SER A 484 -27.74 4.78 36.11
CA SER A 484 -26.83 4.03 35.25
C SER A 484 -26.77 4.61 33.83
N LEU A 485 -27.91 5.03 33.27
CA LEU A 485 -27.97 5.71 31.97
C LEU A 485 -27.28 7.07 32.00
N LEU A 486 -27.48 7.88 33.05
CA LEU A 486 -26.80 9.16 33.22
C LEU A 486 -25.29 8.99 33.41
N ALA A 487 -24.86 8.02 34.21
CA ALA A 487 -23.43 7.70 34.41
C ALA A 487 -22.79 7.23 33.10
N THR A 488 -23.49 6.39 32.33
CA THR A 488 -23.04 5.95 30.99
C THR A 488 -22.91 7.12 30.04
N ALA A 489 -23.89 8.03 30.02
CA ALA A 489 -23.85 9.23 29.19
C ALA A 489 -22.69 10.17 29.59
N CYS A 490 -22.43 10.34 30.88
CA CYS A 490 -21.31 11.15 31.38
C CYS A 490 -19.96 10.52 31.02
N ILE A 491 -19.80 9.20 31.23
CA ILE A 491 -18.58 8.48 30.84
C ILE A 491 -18.37 8.56 29.33
N GLY A 492 -19.43 8.39 28.54
CA GLY A 492 -19.39 8.54 27.09
C GLY A 492 -18.99 9.94 26.64
N ALA A 493 -19.57 10.98 27.25
CA ALA A 493 -19.24 12.37 26.94
C ALA A 493 -17.75 12.66 27.20
N VAL A 494 -17.23 12.24 28.36
CA VAL A 494 -15.80 12.41 28.70
C VAL A 494 -14.91 11.57 27.77
N PHE A 495 -15.28 10.32 27.50
CA PHE A 495 -14.49 9.42 26.67
C PHE A 495 -14.36 9.92 25.23
N PHE A 496 -15.42 10.48 24.63
CA PHE A 496 -15.38 11.02 23.27
C PHE A 496 -14.99 12.50 23.20
N THR A 497 -14.72 13.17 24.33
CA THR A 497 -14.28 14.58 24.32
C THR A 497 -13.01 14.78 23.48
N PRO A 498 -11.95 13.95 23.60
CA PRO A 498 -10.76 14.10 22.77
C PRO A 498 -11.08 13.95 21.28
N PHE A 499 -11.77 12.86 20.90
CA PHE A 499 -12.19 12.62 19.52
C PHE A 499 -12.96 13.80 18.92
N TRP A 500 -14.00 14.28 19.61
CA TRP A 500 -14.80 15.42 19.15
C TRP A 500 -14.13 16.78 19.31
N SER A 501 -12.98 16.88 19.98
CA SER A 501 -12.22 18.14 20.03
C SER A 501 -11.48 18.42 18.71
N ASN A 502 -11.29 17.39 17.87
CA ASN A 502 -10.69 17.53 16.55
C ASN A 502 -11.69 18.10 15.54
N ASP A 503 -11.33 19.21 14.88
CA ASP A 503 -12.15 19.87 13.86
C ASP A 503 -12.52 18.94 12.69
N PRO A 504 -11.59 18.14 12.12
CA PRO A 504 -11.92 17.27 10.99
C PRO A 504 -12.98 16.23 11.32
N TYR A 505 -12.92 15.59 12.50
CA TYR A 505 -13.94 14.61 12.91
C TYR A 505 -15.31 15.27 13.11
N ARG A 506 -15.36 16.45 13.73
CA ARG A 506 -16.61 17.20 13.89
C ARG A 506 -17.21 17.60 12.54
N SER A 507 -16.38 18.09 11.63
CA SER A 507 -16.82 18.45 10.28
C SER A 507 -17.40 17.25 9.55
N VAL A 508 -16.67 16.14 9.51
CA VAL A 508 -17.02 14.94 8.72
C VAL A 508 -18.26 14.22 9.24
N PHE A 509 -18.33 13.95 10.55
CA PHE A 509 -19.49 13.26 11.13
C PHE A 509 -20.65 14.21 11.43
N GLY A 510 -20.36 15.49 11.67
CA GLY A 510 -21.37 16.51 11.90
C GLY A 510 -22.10 16.92 10.62
N SER A 511 -21.41 16.97 9.46
CA SER A 511 -21.99 17.43 8.19
C SER A 511 -23.02 16.49 7.59
N GLY A 512 -22.92 15.18 7.82
CA GLY A 512 -23.85 14.18 7.24
C GLY A 512 -23.37 13.54 5.95
N ASN A 513 -22.36 14.13 5.30
CA ASN A 513 -21.87 13.76 3.96
C ASN A 513 -20.36 13.46 3.92
N MET A 514 -19.70 13.29 5.06
CA MET A 514 -18.27 12.97 5.16
C MET A 514 -17.35 13.97 4.45
N ALA A 515 -17.53 15.28 4.72
CA ALA A 515 -16.81 16.37 4.04
C ALA A 515 -16.94 16.36 2.51
N GLY A 516 -18.17 16.18 2.03
CA GLY A 516 -18.49 16.16 0.59
C GLY A 516 -18.32 14.80 -0.08
N PHE A 517 -17.58 13.87 0.53
CA PHE A 517 -17.29 12.56 -0.06
C PHE A 517 -18.54 11.70 -0.36
N LEU A 518 -19.57 11.79 0.47
CA LEU A 518 -20.84 11.08 0.29
C LEU A 518 -21.96 12.00 -0.24
N ALA A 519 -21.61 13.19 -0.73
CA ALA A 519 -22.58 14.07 -1.36
C ALA A 519 -23.14 13.40 -2.64
N PRO A 520 -24.46 13.49 -2.89
CA PRO A 520 -25.03 12.96 -4.12
C PRO A 520 -24.62 13.82 -5.31
N PHE A 521 -24.03 13.21 -6.33
CA PHE A 521 -23.67 13.86 -7.59
C PHE A 521 -24.84 13.81 -8.58
N PRO A 522 -25.33 14.96 -9.09
CA PRO A 522 -26.40 14.99 -10.09
C PRO A 522 -25.92 14.45 -11.44
N LEU A 523 -26.73 13.63 -12.09
CA LEU A 523 -26.36 12.95 -13.33
C LEU A 523 -26.92 13.60 -14.60
N HIS A 524 -27.74 14.64 -14.51
CA HIS A 524 -28.47 15.19 -15.66
C HIS A 524 -27.57 15.51 -16.87
N ASP A 525 -26.58 16.39 -16.69
CA ASP A 525 -25.64 16.78 -17.75
C ASP A 525 -24.84 15.59 -18.31
N LEU A 526 -24.53 14.60 -17.46
CA LEU A 526 -23.80 13.41 -17.85
C LEU A 526 -24.70 12.40 -18.59
N GLN A 527 -26.00 12.36 -18.26
CA GLN A 527 -27.01 11.59 -18.97
C GLN A 527 -27.23 12.14 -20.37
N GLU A 528 -27.33 13.45 -20.53
CA GLU A 528 -27.45 14.10 -21.84
C GLU A 528 -26.22 13.80 -22.71
N LEU A 529 -25.02 13.95 -22.15
CA LEU A 529 -23.79 13.57 -22.82
C LEU A 529 -23.82 12.09 -23.25
N LYS A 530 -24.23 11.19 -22.35
CA LYS A 530 -24.29 9.75 -22.66
C LYS A 530 -25.34 9.44 -23.74
N GLN A 531 -26.48 10.13 -23.73
CA GLN A 531 -27.52 9.99 -24.74
C GLN A 531 -26.99 10.40 -26.11
N GLU A 532 -26.31 11.54 -26.19
CA GLU A 532 -25.70 12.02 -27.43
C GLU A 532 -24.57 11.08 -27.91
N LEU A 533 -23.69 10.66 -27.01
CA LEU A 533 -22.62 9.72 -27.35
C LEU A 533 -23.16 8.37 -27.87
N ASN A 534 -24.39 8.00 -27.49
CA ASN A 534 -25.06 6.80 -28.01
C ASN A 534 -25.69 6.98 -29.40
N THR A 535 -25.88 8.22 -29.88
CA THR A 535 -26.35 8.49 -31.25
C THR A 535 -25.20 8.40 -32.27
N LEU A 536 -23.97 8.62 -31.80
CA LEU A 536 -22.76 8.58 -32.62
C LEU A 536 -22.26 7.14 -32.85
N PRO A 537 -21.50 6.88 -33.94
CA PRO A 537 -20.94 5.55 -34.18
C PRO A 537 -19.93 5.17 -33.11
N GLU A 538 -19.80 3.88 -32.84
CA GLU A 538 -18.86 3.38 -31.82
C GLU A 538 -17.42 3.85 -32.06
N GLY A 539 -16.69 4.10 -30.96
CA GLY A 539 -15.30 4.49 -30.98
C GLY A 539 -14.75 4.71 -29.58
N LYS A 540 -13.41 4.66 -29.44
CA LYS A 540 -12.76 4.84 -28.15
C LYS A 540 -13.00 6.26 -27.64
N THR A 541 -13.51 6.35 -26.42
CA THR A 541 -13.92 7.61 -25.77
C THR A 541 -13.07 7.86 -24.54
N VAL A 542 -12.52 9.06 -24.39
CA VAL A 542 -11.68 9.43 -23.25
C VAL A 542 -12.21 10.68 -22.59
N VAL A 543 -12.06 10.80 -21.27
CA VAL A 543 -12.41 12.03 -20.54
C VAL A 543 -11.14 12.79 -20.20
N LEU A 544 -11.06 14.06 -20.57
CA LEU A 544 -9.94 14.94 -20.29
C LEU A 544 -10.41 16.24 -19.62
N PRO A 545 -9.57 16.86 -18.77
CA PRO A 545 -8.34 16.29 -18.21
C PRO A 545 -8.64 15.09 -17.28
N PRO A 546 -7.63 14.28 -16.95
CA PRO A 546 -7.74 13.23 -15.94
C PRO A 546 -8.22 13.80 -14.60
N THR A 547 -9.03 13.01 -13.90
CA THR A 547 -9.61 13.30 -12.58
C THR A 547 -8.82 12.69 -11.41
N GLU A 548 -7.87 11.81 -11.71
CA GLU A 548 -6.95 11.27 -10.71
C GLU A 548 -6.14 12.37 -10.01
N THR A 549 -5.98 12.20 -8.68
CA THR A 549 -5.10 12.95 -7.74
C THR A 549 -5.18 14.50 -7.77
N ALA A 550 -5.33 15.13 -6.59
CA ALA A 550 -5.33 16.60 -6.42
C ALA A 550 -6.34 17.45 -7.26
N LYS A 551 -7.34 16.83 -7.88
CA LYS A 551 -8.44 17.53 -8.58
C LYS A 551 -9.82 17.21 -8.02
N LEU A 552 -10.75 18.14 -8.20
CA LEU A 552 -12.16 18.03 -7.82
C LEU A 552 -13.05 18.31 -9.03
N VAL A 553 -14.26 17.78 -9.01
CA VAL A 553 -15.31 18.04 -10.01
C VAL A 553 -16.43 18.78 -9.31
N GLN A 554 -16.67 20.02 -9.70
CA GLN A 554 -17.80 20.79 -9.17
C GLN A 554 -19.10 20.34 -9.85
N ASP A 555 -20.17 20.13 -9.09
CA ASP A 555 -21.48 19.84 -9.66
C ASP A 555 -22.27 21.11 -10.01
N ALA A 556 -23.46 20.93 -10.60
CA ALA A 556 -24.35 22.03 -10.96
C ALA A 556 -24.84 22.87 -9.76
N ASN A 557 -24.73 22.36 -8.53
CA ASN A 557 -25.09 23.06 -7.30
C ASN A 557 -23.88 23.74 -6.63
N GLY A 558 -22.69 23.65 -7.23
CA GLY A 558 -21.46 24.20 -6.66
C GLY A 558 -20.82 23.31 -5.57
N VAL A 559 -21.20 22.04 -5.48
CA VAL A 559 -20.60 21.09 -4.52
C VAL A 559 -19.44 20.37 -5.21
N ASP A 560 -18.29 20.30 -4.54
CA ASP A 560 -17.11 19.62 -5.06
C ASP A 560 -17.13 18.12 -4.74
N HIS A 561 -16.85 17.32 -5.75
CA HIS A 561 -16.81 15.86 -5.68
C HIS A 561 -15.42 15.34 -6.07
N LYS A 562 -14.98 14.25 -5.43
CA LYS A 562 -13.72 13.59 -5.77
C LYS A 562 -14.00 12.34 -6.60
N PHE A 563 -13.54 12.32 -7.85
CA PHE A 563 -13.63 11.15 -8.72
C PHE A 563 -12.25 10.63 -9.14
N ILE A 564 -12.25 9.42 -9.69
CA ILE A 564 -11.18 8.83 -10.50
C ILE A 564 -11.75 8.53 -11.89
N ASP A 565 -10.88 8.37 -12.89
CA ASP A 565 -11.30 8.27 -14.29
C ASP A 565 -12.24 7.08 -14.55
N LYS A 566 -12.12 6.01 -13.76
CA LYS A 566 -13.03 4.85 -13.81
C LYS A 566 -14.50 5.20 -13.64
N PHE A 567 -14.83 6.26 -12.89
CA PHE A 567 -16.21 6.74 -12.76
C PHE A 567 -16.83 7.04 -14.13
N PHE A 568 -16.14 7.85 -14.93
CA PHE A 568 -16.64 8.22 -16.25
C PHE A 568 -16.57 7.05 -17.23
N ILE A 569 -15.51 6.24 -17.19
CA ILE A 569 -15.36 5.05 -18.05
C ILE A 569 -16.55 4.10 -17.87
N TYR A 570 -16.85 3.70 -16.63
CA TYR A 570 -17.93 2.75 -16.37
C TYR A 570 -19.32 3.38 -16.53
N TYR A 571 -19.47 4.68 -16.32
CA TYR A 571 -20.74 5.36 -16.57
C TYR A 571 -21.07 5.45 -18.06
N LEU A 572 -20.11 5.91 -18.88
CA LEU A 572 -20.30 6.06 -20.32
C LEU A 572 -20.44 4.71 -21.01
N ASP A 573 -19.78 3.66 -20.48
CA ASP A 573 -19.83 2.28 -20.98
C ASP A 573 -19.45 2.20 -22.47
N LYS A 574 -18.35 2.86 -22.83
CA LYS A 574 -17.74 2.88 -24.16
C LYS A 574 -16.30 2.38 -24.09
N PRO A 575 -15.75 1.78 -25.16
CA PRO A 575 -14.33 1.47 -25.24
C PRO A 575 -13.49 2.69 -24.84
N SER A 576 -12.50 2.49 -23.98
CA SER A 576 -11.72 3.60 -23.38
C SER A 576 -10.36 3.11 -22.91
N TYR A 577 -9.60 4.00 -22.30
CA TYR A 577 -8.29 3.74 -21.73
C TYR A 577 -8.29 4.08 -20.26
N TYR A 578 -7.83 3.16 -19.42
CA TYR A 578 -7.51 3.49 -18.05
C TYR A 578 -6.00 3.74 -17.91
N TYR A 579 -5.67 5.00 -17.63
CA TYR A 579 -4.30 5.53 -17.49
C TYR A 579 -4.04 6.03 -16.06
N GLY A 580 -4.86 5.59 -15.11
CA GLY A 580 -4.76 5.92 -13.70
C GLY A 580 -3.82 5.00 -12.90
N LEU A 581 -3.86 5.02 -11.57
CA LEU A 581 -2.93 4.31 -10.67
C LEU A 581 -2.71 2.83 -11.06
N THR A 582 -3.78 2.10 -11.37
CA THR A 582 -3.71 0.68 -11.80
C THR A 582 -3.91 0.49 -13.30
N GLY A 583 -3.72 1.54 -14.09
CA GLY A 583 -3.76 1.49 -15.55
C GLY A 583 -2.56 0.72 -16.12
N ASP A 584 -2.74 0.20 -17.33
CA ASP A 584 -1.64 -0.40 -18.08
C ASP A 584 -0.51 0.61 -18.32
N VAL A 585 0.73 0.14 -18.29
CA VAL A 585 1.91 1.03 -18.37
C VAL A 585 2.00 1.69 -19.75
N LYS A 586 1.64 0.98 -20.83
CA LYS A 586 1.60 1.56 -22.18
C LYS A 586 0.53 2.64 -22.29
N ASN A 587 -0.67 2.38 -21.75
CA ASN A 587 -1.74 3.39 -21.69
C ASN A 587 -1.28 4.67 -20.97
N LYS A 588 -0.57 4.53 -19.84
CA LYS A 588 -0.03 5.68 -19.10
C LYS A 588 0.98 6.46 -19.92
N PHE A 589 1.84 5.78 -20.67
CA PHE A 589 2.85 6.42 -21.50
C PHE A 589 2.23 7.18 -22.67
N ASP A 590 1.27 6.57 -23.39
CA ASP A 590 0.57 7.22 -24.50
C ASP A 590 -0.20 8.46 -24.03
N PHE A 591 -0.90 8.38 -22.89
CA PHE A 591 -1.59 9.54 -22.30
C PHE A 591 -0.65 10.60 -21.74
N PHE A 592 0.50 10.19 -21.22
CA PHE A 592 1.54 11.12 -20.83
C PHE A 592 1.98 11.98 -22.03
N LEU A 593 2.21 11.39 -23.21
CA LEU A 593 2.55 12.13 -24.43
C LEU A 593 1.42 13.09 -24.86
N ILE A 594 0.16 12.63 -24.82
CA ILE A 594 -1.00 13.46 -25.18
C ILE A 594 -1.11 14.70 -24.26
N LEU A 595 -1.08 14.48 -22.95
CA LEU A 595 -1.20 15.54 -21.96
C LEU A 595 0.00 16.49 -22.00
N ARG A 596 1.20 15.98 -22.25
CA ARG A 596 2.39 16.81 -22.46
C ARG A 596 2.17 17.74 -23.64
N GLY A 597 1.75 17.23 -24.80
CA GLY A 597 1.49 18.06 -25.97
C GLY A 597 0.44 19.14 -25.70
N LEU A 598 -0.68 18.77 -25.06
CA LEU A 598 -1.73 19.73 -24.67
C LEU A 598 -1.21 20.80 -23.71
N TYR A 599 -0.50 20.41 -22.65
CA TYR A 599 0.03 21.29 -21.61
C TYR A 599 1.02 22.32 -22.17
N TYR A 600 1.92 21.87 -23.05
CA TYR A 600 2.88 22.74 -23.72
C TYR A 600 2.32 23.45 -24.96
N GLN A 601 1.01 23.31 -25.22
CA GLN A 601 0.33 23.90 -26.37
C GLN A 601 0.92 23.49 -27.72
N GLN A 602 1.41 22.26 -27.81
CA GLN A 602 2.02 21.67 -28.99
C GLN A 602 1.03 20.72 -29.65
N ASP A 603 0.71 20.96 -30.91
CA ASP A 603 -0.43 20.33 -31.58
C ASP A 603 -0.17 18.88 -32.04
N TRP A 604 1.06 18.36 -31.91
CA TRP A 604 1.45 17.01 -32.35
C TRP A 604 0.83 15.87 -31.54
N TRP A 605 0.24 16.15 -30.37
CA TRP A 605 -0.47 15.14 -29.55
C TRP A 605 -1.57 14.42 -30.34
N ILE A 606 -2.14 15.07 -31.37
CA ILE A 606 -3.17 14.49 -32.23
C ILE A 606 -2.68 13.25 -32.99
N ASN A 607 -1.39 13.18 -33.33
CA ASN A 607 -0.82 11.98 -33.94
C ASN A 607 -0.95 10.79 -32.99
N VAL A 608 -0.57 10.98 -31.72
CA VAL A 608 -0.65 9.94 -30.69
C VAL A 608 -2.11 9.54 -30.48
N ALA A 609 -3.02 10.52 -30.33
CA ALA A 609 -4.43 10.24 -30.09
C ALA A 609 -5.09 9.44 -31.22
N ARG A 610 -4.80 9.79 -32.48
CA ARG A 610 -5.26 9.03 -33.65
C ARG A 610 -4.66 7.63 -33.69
N ASP A 611 -3.38 7.51 -33.35
CA ASP A 611 -2.69 6.23 -33.45
C ASP A 611 -3.24 5.19 -32.48
N ILE A 612 -3.54 5.62 -31.26
CA ILE A 612 -4.28 4.80 -30.29
C ILE A 612 -5.81 4.83 -30.53
N GLN A 613 -6.26 5.29 -31.70
CA GLN A 613 -7.65 5.24 -32.15
C GLN A 613 -8.66 5.93 -31.22
N ILE A 614 -8.26 7.00 -30.53
CA ILE A 614 -9.22 7.85 -29.82
C ILE A 614 -10.12 8.50 -30.86
N LYS A 615 -11.43 8.29 -30.71
CA LYS A 615 -12.44 8.88 -31.56
C LYS A 615 -13.13 10.07 -30.89
N TYR A 616 -13.45 9.92 -29.61
CA TYR A 616 -14.19 10.93 -28.87
C TYR A 616 -13.40 11.41 -27.65
N VAL A 617 -13.35 12.72 -27.46
CA VAL A 617 -12.76 13.37 -26.30
C VAL A 617 -13.86 14.13 -25.58
N VAL A 618 -14.20 13.68 -24.38
CA VAL A 618 -15.09 14.38 -23.47
C VAL A 618 -14.26 15.35 -22.64
N VAL A 619 -14.53 16.64 -22.76
CA VAL A 619 -13.98 17.66 -21.87
C VAL A 619 -14.94 17.86 -20.71
N ASN A 620 -14.47 17.64 -19.49
CA ASN A 620 -15.23 18.02 -18.29
C ASN A 620 -14.80 19.42 -17.83
N ARG A 621 -15.67 20.40 -18.06
CA ARG A 621 -15.45 21.84 -17.79
C ARG A 621 -15.56 22.20 -16.31
N LYS A 622 -16.01 21.27 -15.46
CA LYS A 622 -16.15 21.47 -14.01
C LYS A 622 -14.97 20.93 -13.19
N ILE A 623 -14.00 20.29 -13.85
CA ILE A 623 -12.76 19.89 -13.19
C ILE A 623 -11.96 21.13 -12.86
N HIS A 624 -11.52 21.21 -11.61
CA HIS A 624 -10.59 22.25 -11.16
C HIS A 624 -9.61 21.66 -10.14
N SER A 625 -8.46 22.32 -10.03
CA SER A 625 -7.48 22.05 -8.99
C SER A 625 -8.07 22.20 -7.58
N ASN A 626 -7.67 21.32 -6.66
CA ASN A 626 -7.96 21.50 -5.24
C ASN A 626 -6.96 22.44 -4.53
N ASN A 627 -6.14 23.18 -5.28
CA ASN A 627 -5.01 24.00 -4.83
C ASN A 627 -3.92 23.21 -4.08
N GLY A 628 -3.85 21.90 -4.27
CA GLY A 628 -2.87 21.03 -3.64
C GLY A 628 -1.46 21.25 -4.20
N VAL A 629 -0.45 21.21 -3.33
CA VAL A 629 0.97 21.19 -3.72
C VAL A 629 1.51 19.79 -3.41
N GLY A 630 2.20 19.14 -4.35
CA GLY A 630 2.77 17.81 -4.12
C GLY A 630 3.12 17.05 -5.38
N ALA A 631 3.70 15.85 -5.21
CA ALA A 631 4.21 15.00 -6.28
C ALA A 631 3.17 14.54 -7.33
N GLU A 632 1.87 14.64 -7.02
CA GLU A 632 0.77 14.12 -7.85
C GLU A 632 -0.07 15.22 -8.52
N TYR A 633 0.36 16.48 -8.44
CA TYR A 633 -0.34 17.63 -8.99
C TYR A 633 0.33 18.13 -10.27
N LEU A 634 -0.41 18.16 -11.39
CA LEU A 634 -0.04 18.89 -12.61
C LEU A 634 -0.88 20.17 -12.68
N PRO A 635 -0.31 21.35 -12.40
CA PRO A 635 -1.09 22.57 -12.25
C PRO A 635 -1.81 22.99 -13.52
N ASN A 636 -3.08 23.38 -13.40
CA ASN A 636 -3.86 24.04 -14.45
C ASN A 636 -3.98 23.31 -15.79
N VAL A 637 -3.74 21.99 -15.83
CA VAL A 637 -3.86 21.23 -17.09
C VAL A 637 -5.26 21.37 -17.72
N GLU A 638 -6.30 21.49 -16.91
CA GLU A 638 -7.68 21.80 -17.32
C GLU A 638 -7.79 23.03 -18.22
N SER A 639 -6.99 24.07 -17.96
CA SER A 639 -7.02 25.33 -18.71
C SER A 639 -6.44 25.21 -20.13
N TYR A 640 -5.72 24.12 -20.43
CA TYR A 640 -5.07 23.89 -21.71
C TYR A 640 -5.78 22.85 -22.59
N VAL A 641 -6.62 21.98 -22.02
CA VAL A 641 -7.29 20.89 -22.76
C VAL A 641 -8.24 21.42 -23.82
N GLU A 642 -9.25 22.19 -23.42
CA GLU A 642 -10.28 22.67 -24.36
C GLU A 642 -9.70 23.63 -25.41
N PRO A 643 -8.85 24.62 -25.05
CA PRO A 643 -8.18 25.43 -26.06
C PRO A 643 -7.31 24.60 -27.01
N GLY A 644 -6.67 23.53 -26.53
CA GLY A 644 -5.92 22.59 -27.35
C GLY A 644 -6.75 21.91 -28.42
N LEU A 645 -7.96 21.48 -28.08
CA LEU A 645 -8.92 20.90 -29.03
C LEU A 645 -9.42 21.95 -30.02
N GLN A 646 -9.80 23.13 -29.55
CA GLN A 646 -10.34 24.21 -30.38
C GLN A 646 -9.33 24.78 -31.40
N ARG A 647 -8.02 24.65 -31.15
CA ARG A 647 -6.97 25.03 -32.11
C ARG A 647 -6.92 24.12 -33.33
N LEU A 648 -7.29 22.85 -33.19
CA LEU A 648 -7.23 21.85 -34.26
C LEU A 648 -8.46 21.88 -35.18
N LYS A 649 -8.83 23.07 -35.66
CA LYS A 649 -9.96 23.23 -36.59
C LYS A 649 -9.74 22.38 -37.85
N GLY A 650 -10.71 21.51 -38.15
CA GLY A 650 -10.70 20.61 -39.30
C GLY A 650 -10.24 19.18 -38.98
N ASP A 651 -9.53 18.99 -37.87
CA ASP A 651 -9.12 17.66 -37.38
C ASP A 651 -10.01 17.19 -36.21
N VAL A 652 -10.59 18.14 -35.49
CA VAL A 652 -11.48 17.94 -34.35
C VAL A 652 -12.75 18.78 -34.53
N GLU A 653 -13.91 18.20 -34.25
CA GLU A 653 -15.22 18.84 -34.34
C GLU A 653 -15.99 18.74 -33.03
N LEU A 654 -16.62 19.83 -32.59
CA LEU A 654 -17.51 19.83 -31.43
C LEU A 654 -18.85 19.21 -31.83
N ARG A 655 -19.24 18.12 -31.17
CA ARG A 655 -20.50 17.40 -31.42
C ARG A 655 -21.60 17.78 -30.44
N PHE A 656 -21.23 18.08 -29.21
CA PHE A 656 -22.18 18.42 -28.16
C PHE A 656 -21.53 19.26 -27.08
N GLU A 657 -22.30 20.13 -26.47
CA GLU A 657 -21.91 20.81 -25.25
C GLU A 657 -23.13 21.09 -24.37
N ASN A 658 -22.89 21.07 -23.07
CA ASN A 658 -23.78 21.62 -22.05
C ASN A 658 -22.95 22.36 -21.00
N ASP A 659 -23.57 22.68 -19.86
CA ASP A 659 -22.95 23.48 -18.80
C ASP A 659 -21.74 22.81 -18.15
N SER A 660 -21.64 21.47 -18.21
CA SER A 660 -20.59 20.70 -17.54
C SER A 660 -19.64 19.98 -18.49
N TYR A 661 -20.09 19.58 -19.68
CA TYR A 661 -19.33 18.74 -20.60
C TYR A 661 -19.35 19.29 -22.02
N ALA A 662 -18.25 19.06 -22.74
CA ALA A 662 -18.18 19.20 -24.19
C ALA A 662 -17.66 17.90 -24.81
N LEU A 663 -18.30 17.45 -25.88
CA LEU A 663 -17.95 16.25 -26.62
C LEU A 663 -17.32 16.65 -27.95
N TYR A 664 -16.05 16.31 -28.12
CA TYR A 664 -15.32 16.50 -29.36
C TYR A 664 -15.13 15.16 -30.07
N GLU A 665 -15.28 15.17 -31.39
CA GLU A 665 -14.92 14.05 -32.27
C GLU A 665 -13.63 14.37 -33.01
N ILE A 666 -12.68 13.44 -33.02
CA ILE A 666 -11.56 13.42 -33.96
C ILE A 666 -12.11 12.85 -35.27
N THR A 667 -12.48 13.74 -36.18
CA THR A 667 -13.20 13.40 -37.42
C THR A 667 -12.33 12.68 -38.44
N ASP A 668 -11.04 12.92 -38.36
CA ASP A 668 -10.03 12.35 -39.24
C ASP A 668 -9.33 11.17 -38.54
N GLN A 669 -9.95 9.99 -38.67
CA GLN A 669 -9.43 8.73 -38.15
C GLN A 669 -8.48 8.07 -39.17
N PRO A 670 -7.39 7.42 -38.70
CA PRO A 670 -6.43 6.79 -39.58
C PRO A 670 -6.98 5.52 -40.23
N ARG A 671 -6.36 5.09 -41.34
CA ARG A 671 -6.67 3.80 -41.97
C ARG A 671 -6.15 2.66 -41.09
N ALA A 672 -6.82 1.50 -41.13
CA ALA A 672 -6.41 0.33 -40.33
C ALA A 672 -5.04 -0.23 -40.75
N ASN A 673 -4.76 -0.29 -42.06
CA ASN A 673 -3.48 -0.75 -42.59
C ASN A 673 -2.61 0.47 -42.91
N ARG A 674 -1.61 0.68 -42.06
CA ARG A 674 -0.58 1.73 -42.16
C ARG A 674 0.78 1.09 -41.93
N GLU A 675 1.81 1.65 -42.54
CA GLU A 675 3.18 1.23 -42.27
C GLU A 675 3.61 1.68 -40.87
N THR A 676 4.63 1.06 -40.29
CA THR A 676 5.05 1.36 -38.92
C THR A 676 6.23 2.32 -38.92
N ILE A 677 6.15 3.39 -38.14
CA ILE A 677 7.32 4.17 -37.71
C ILE A 677 7.73 3.64 -36.34
N LEU A 678 8.89 2.99 -36.28
CA LEU A 678 9.53 2.65 -35.02
C LEU A 678 10.40 3.83 -34.58
N VAL A 679 10.09 4.37 -33.41
CA VAL A 679 10.82 5.47 -32.78
C VAL A 679 11.87 4.90 -31.85
N ASP A 680 13.11 4.85 -32.34
CA ASP A 680 14.29 4.45 -31.58
C ASP A 680 15.37 5.53 -31.67
N SER A 681 15.07 6.66 -31.06
CA SER A 681 15.88 7.88 -31.14
C SER A 681 15.85 8.63 -29.81
N SER A 682 16.66 9.68 -29.71
CA SER A 682 16.56 10.67 -28.66
C SER A 682 15.24 11.42 -28.71
N TRP A 683 14.81 11.89 -27.55
CA TRP A 683 13.61 12.70 -27.37
C TRP A 683 13.61 13.93 -28.29
N GLN A 684 14.76 14.58 -28.47
CA GLN A 684 14.87 15.73 -29.36
C GLN A 684 14.60 15.36 -30.81
N THR A 685 15.14 14.23 -31.29
CA THR A 685 14.93 13.76 -32.67
C THR A 685 13.47 13.40 -32.92
N TYR A 686 12.83 12.71 -31.98
CA TYR A 686 11.39 12.48 -32.03
C TYR A 686 10.59 13.78 -32.09
N LEU A 687 10.89 14.76 -31.24
CA LEU A 687 10.22 16.06 -31.31
C LEU A 687 10.46 16.76 -32.65
N ASN A 688 11.67 16.73 -33.20
CA ASN A 688 11.96 17.31 -34.52
C ASN A 688 11.13 16.67 -35.65
N LEU A 689 10.79 15.38 -35.53
CA LEU A 689 9.88 14.71 -36.45
C LEU A 689 8.45 15.25 -36.30
N VAL A 690 7.88 15.19 -35.09
CA VAL A 690 6.44 15.39 -34.87
C VAL A 690 6.02 16.84 -34.64
N PHE A 691 6.90 17.71 -34.13
CA PHE A 691 6.54 19.04 -33.60
C PHE A 691 5.79 19.92 -34.58
N ASN A 692 6.17 19.87 -35.86
CA ASN A 692 5.50 20.60 -36.94
C ASN A 692 4.73 19.68 -37.90
N ARG A 693 4.56 18.39 -37.60
CA ARG A 693 3.88 17.42 -38.49
C ARG A 693 2.77 16.70 -37.75
N ARG A 694 1.53 17.17 -37.94
CA ARG A 694 0.36 16.66 -37.21
C ARG A 694 -0.41 15.54 -37.91
N ASN A 695 0.01 15.17 -39.13
CA ASN A 695 -0.72 14.25 -40.00
C ASN A 695 -0.04 12.89 -40.19
N LEU A 696 1.16 12.68 -39.64
CA LEU A 696 1.94 11.45 -39.84
C LEU A 696 1.12 10.21 -39.46
N SER A 697 0.31 10.29 -38.41
CA SER A 697 -0.54 9.17 -37.98
C SER A 697 -1.60 8.77 -39.01
N ARG A 698 -1.89 9.56 -40.05
CA ARG A 698 -2.80 9.11 -41.13
C ARG A 698 -2.18 8.01 -41.98
N CYS A 699 -0.87 8.08 -42.16
CA CYS A 699 -0.09 7.22 -43.04
C CYS A 699 0.69 6.15 -42.26
N TYR A 700 1.07 6.43 -41.01
CA TYR A 700 1.92 5.56 -40.20
C TYR A 700 1.35 5.24 -38.82
N THR A 701 1.65 4.05 -38.32
CA THR A 701 1.49 3.64 -36.92
C THR A 701 2.74 4.00 -36.12
N PHE A 702 2.61 4.51 -34.89
CA PHE A 702 3.76 4.87 -34.06
C PHE A 702 4.04 3.76 -33.04
N GLU A 703 5.22 3.16 -33.16
CA GLU A 703 5.73 2.23 -32.15
C GLU A 703 6.95 2.83 -31.45
N TYR A 704 7.06 2.59 -30.15
CA TYR A 704 8.16 3.09 -29.32
C TYR A 704 8.93 1.91 -28.73
N THR A 705 10.26 1.98 -28.73
CA THR A 705 11.17 0.92 -28.25
C THR A 705 10.73 0.23 -26.95
N PRO A 706 10.28 0.95 -25.88
CA PRO A 706 9.94 0.30 -24.61
C PRO A 706 8.75 -0.68 -24.65
N TYR A 707 7.89 -0.56 -25.66
CA TYR A 707 6.63 -1.30 -25.77
C TYR A 707 6.45 -1.98 -27.13
N TYR A 708 7.48 -1.95 -27.97
CA TYR A 708 7.46 -2.59 -29.28
C TYR A 708 7.44 -4.11 -29.12
N ASP A 709 6.47 -4.76 -29.77
CA ASP A 709 6.38 -6.21 -29.86
C ASP A 709 6.77 -6.69 -31.26
N PRO A 710 7.95 -7.29 -31.44
CA PRO A 710 8.41 -7.76 -32.75
C PRO A 710 7.52 -8.86 -33.33
N THR A 711 6.72 -9.56 -32.50
CA THR A 711 5.83 -10.64 -32.94
C THR A 711 4.47 -10.14 -33.44
N ALA A 712 4.15 -8.86 -33.19
CA ALA A 712 2.86 -8.28 -33.58
C ALA A 712 2.81 -7.87 -35.06
N LEU A 713 3.97 -7.70 -35.71
CA LEU A 713 4.06 -7.32 -37.13
C LEU A 713 4.19 -8.56 -38.04
N PRO A 714 3.58 -8.54 -39.24
CA PRO A 714 3.88 -9.53 -40.27
C PRO A 714 5.39 -9.54 -40.60
N ALA A 715 5.97 -10.73 -40.81
CA ALA A 715 7.42 -10.92 -40.97
C ALA A 715 8.09 -10.07 -42.08
N ASP A 716 7.33 -9.66 -43.10
CA ASP A 716 7.82 -8.88 -44.25
C ASP A 716 7.27 -7.43 -44.29
N ALA A 717 6.63 -6.96 -43.21
CA ALA A 717 6.13 -5.58 -43.19
C ALA A 717 7.30 -4.58 -43.10
N PRO A 718 7.33 -3.53 -43.94
CA PRO A 718 8.36 -2.50 -43.87
C PRO A 718 8.23 -1.71 -42.56
N ILE A 719 9.35 -1.54 -41.86
CA ILE A 719 9.46 -0.73 -40.65
C ILE A 719 10.30 0.50 -40.97
N HIS A 720 9.69 1.69 -40.87
CA HIS A 720 10.39 2.96 -40.98
C HIS A 720 11.04 3.32 -39.64
N LEU A 721 12.36 3.30 -39.59
CA LEU A 721 13.11 3.53 -38.36
C LEU A 721 13.51 5.01 -38.24
N LEU A 722 13.02 5.67 -37.19
CA LEU A 722 13.58 6.94 -36.74
C LEU A 722 14.71 6.64 -35.75
N THR A 723 15.96 6.82 -36.20
CA THR A 723 17.16 6.54 -35.41
C THR A 723 18.18 7.69 -35.47
N ASP A 724 18.88 7.89 -34.36
CA ASP A 724 20.06 8.75 -34.30
C ASP A 724 21.35 8.01 -34.70
N ASP A 725 21.42 6.70 -34.50
CA ASP A 725 22.59 5.85 -34.78
C ASP A 725 22.19 4.42 -35.20
N ASP A 726 22.64 4.02 -36.39
CA ASP A 726 22.23 2.75 -37.01
C ASP A 726 22.77 1.53 -36.25
N ALA A 727 23.98 1.64 -35.68
CA ALA A 727 24.59 0.56 -34.92
C ALA A 727 23.86 0.32 -33.60
N THR A 728 23.52 1.40 -32.89
CA THR A 728 22.73 1.36 -31.65
C THR A 728 21.35 0.77 -31.90
N SER A 729 20.65 1.21 -32.95
CA SER A 729 19.32 0.67 -33.26
C SER A 729 19.34 -0.79 -33.72
N ALA A 730 20.37 -1.23 -34.45
CA ALA A 730 20.54 -2.64 -34.79
C ALA A 730 20.68 -3.51 -33.54
N LEU A 731 21.43 -3.01 -32.54
CA LEU A 731 21.57 -3.67 -31.25
C LEU A 731 20.26 -3.64 -30.44
N ASP A 732 19.54 -2.52 -30.41
CA ASP A 732 18.26 -2.42 -29.70
C ASP A 732 17.22 -3.39 -30.26
N LEU A 733 17.09 -3.47 -31.58
CA LEU A 733 16.22 -4.46 -32.24
C LEU A 733 16.62 -5.90 -31.90
N TRP A 734 17.91 -6.23 -31.92
CA TRP A 734 18.38 -7.56 -31.55
C TRP A 734 18.06 -7.90 -30.08
N LEU A 735 18.20 -6.93 -29.18
CA LEU A 735 17.91 -7.09 -27.74
C LEU A 735 16.42 -7.24 -27.45
N LEU A 736 15.56 -6.61 -28.24
CA LEU A 736 14.11 -6.80 -28.16
C LEU A 736 13.70 -8.23 -28.58
N ASP A 737 14.39 -8.81 -29.56
CA ASP A 737 14.21 -10.22 -29.97
C ASP A 737 14.85 -11.22 -28.97
N HIS A 738 15.82 -10.77 -28.17
CA HIS A 738 16.57 -11.58 -27.20
C HIS A 738 16.49 -11.00 -25.78
N PRO A 739 15.29 -10.96 -25.17
CA PRO A 739 15.08 -10.29 -23.88
C PRO A 739 15.86 -10.92 -22.72
N ASP A 740 16.33 -12.16 -22.87
CA ASP A 740 17.19 -12.84 -21.90
C ASP A 740 18.65 -12.36 -21.90
N ALA A 741 19.08 -11.64 -22.96
CA ALA A 741 20.39 -10.99 -23.01
C ALA A 741 20.45 -9.71 -22.16
N ILE A 742 19.29 -9.16 -21.75
CA ILE A 742 19.18 -7.95 -20.94
C ILE A 742 19.01 -8.33 -19.46
N ALA A 743 19.96 -7.93 -18.62
CA ALA A 743 19.88 -8.05 -17.17
C ALA A 743 19.61 -6.71 -16.51
N GLY A 744 18.52 -6.64 -15.74
CA GLY A 744 18.20 -5.50 -14.88
C GLY A 744 18.87 -5.60 -13.51
N PRO A 745 18.90 -4.50 -12.75
CA PRO A 745 19.38 -4.47 -11.37
C PRO A 745 18.57 -5.39 -10.44
N ASP A 746 19.19 -5.90 -9.38
CA ASP A 746 18.52 -6.72 -8.37
C ASP A 746 17.51 -5.89 -7.55
N THR A 747 16.24 -6.06 -7.88
CA THR A 747 15.13 -5.32 -7.26
C THR A 747 14.93 -5.64 -5.78
N ARG A 748 15.52 -6.72 -5.25
CA ARG A 748 15.39 -7.11 -3.84
C ARG A 748 15.94 -6.05 -2.89
N MET A 749 16.87 -5.20 -3.35
CA MET A 749 17.51 -4.16 -2.54
C MET A 749 16.84 -2.79 -2.61
N PHE A 750 15.92 -2.58 -3.55
CA PHE A 750 15.30 -1.27 -3.78
C PHE A 750 14.53 -0.74 -2.57
N ALA A 751 13.95 -1.64 -1.78
CA ALA A 751 13.21 -1.29 -0.56
C ALA A 751 14.10 -0.73 0.57
N PHE A 752 15.41 -0.90 0.44
CA PHE A 752 16.38 -0.73 1.53
C PHE A 752 17.45 0.32 1.20
N ASN A 753 17.65 0.65 -0.08
CA ASN A 753 18.65 1.60 -0.54
C ASN A 753 17.97 2.91 -1.01
N PRO A 754 18.14 4.03 -0.29
CA PRO A 754 17.60 5.33 -0.71
C PRO A 754 18.30 5.91 -1.95
N ASP A 755 19.51 5.47 -2.26
CA ASP A 755 20.29 5.96 -3.41
C ASP A 755 19.95 5.20 -4.70
N VAL A 756 18.93 4.33 -4.67
CA VAL A 756 18.38 3.64 -5.85
C VAL A 756 16.93 4.05 -6.05
N VAL A 757 16.70 4.90 -7.06
CA VAL A 757 15.38 5.47 -7.38
C VAL A 757 14.78 4.72 -8.57
N ALA A 758 13.84 3.80 -8.35
CA ALA A 758 13.18 3.10 -9.45
C ALA A 758 12.25 4.01 -10.25
N SER A 759 12.31 3.96 -11.59
CA SER A 759 11.42 4.72 -12.48
C SER A 759 9.93 4.45 -12.21
N ASN A 760 9.60 3.23 -11.76
CA ASN A 760 8.25 2.81 -11.38
C ASN A 760 7.63 3.66 -10.26
N TYR A 761 8.45 4.34 -9.43
CA TYR A 761 7.97 5.33 -8.46
C TYR A 761 7.19 6.46 -9.15
N TYR A 762 7.68 6.91 -10.30
CA TYR A 762 7.09 8.00 -11.09
C TYR A 762 5.98 7.53 -12.03
N LEU A 763 6.00 6.25 -12.43
CA LEU A 763 4.98 5.64 -13.28
C LEU A 763 3.74 5.16 -12.49
N SER A 764 3.76 5.28 -11.16
CA SER A 764 2.66 4.81 -10.31
C SER A 764 1.37 5.61 -10.58
N PRO A 765 1.27 6.91 -10.26
CA PRO A 765 0.32 7.82 -10.91
C PRO A 765 0.98 8.55 -12.07
N MET A 766 0.28 8.68 -13.21
CA MET A 766 0.80 9.32 -14.42
C MET A 766 1.32 10.75 -14.19
N PHE A 767 0.73 11.50 -13.26
CA PHE A 767 1.18 12.86 -12.94
C PHE A 767 2.58 12.93 -12.31
N ARG A 768 3.04 11.87 -11.62
CA ARG A 768 4.41 11.84 -11.12
C ARG A 768 5.43 11.76 -12.25
N SER A 769 5.07 11.23 -13.42
CA SER A 769 5.95 11.25 -14.60
C SER A 769 6.32 12.69 -15.02
N PHE A 770 5.46 13.69 -14.76
CA PHE A 770 5.78 15.09 -15.04
C PHE A 770 6.86 15.66 -14.11
N LEU A 771 7.06 15.08 -12.92
CA LEU A 771 8.14 15.50 -12.02
C LEU A 771 9.52 15.25 -12.61
N LEU A 772 9.66 14.22 -13.46
CA LEU A 772 10.89 13.93 -14.17
C LEU A 772 11.28 15.05 -15.15
N PHE A 773 10.38 15.98 -15.48
CA PHE A 773 10.67 17.15 -16.32
C PHE A 773 11.10 18.37 -15.50
N SER A 774 11.11 18.25 -14.18
CA SER A 774 11.42 19.32 -13.24
C SER A 774 12.76 19.08 -12.54
N ASN A 775 13.45 20.14 -12.13
CA ASN A 775 14.57 20.09 -11.19
C ASN A 775 14.11 20.33 -9.74
N THR A 776 12.81 20.14 -9.49
CA THR A 776 12.24 20.32 -8.15
C THR A 776 12.74 19.23 -7.21
N LYS A 777 12.59 19.48 -5.90
CA LYS A 777 12.89 18.51 -4.83
C LYS A 777 12.18 17.15 -4.97
N TRP A 778 11.13 17.07 -5.79
CA TRP A 778 10.37 15.84 -6.04
C TRP A 778 10.98 14.95 -7.11
N ASN A 779 11.89 15.50 -7.93
CA ASN A 779 12.71 14.72 -8.84
C ASN A 779 13.93 14.13 -8.12
N ARG A 780 13.72 12.98 -7.49
CA ARG A 780 14.73 12.26 -6.70
C ARG A 780 15.84 11.63 -7.55
N THR A 781 15.72 11.58 -8.89
CA THR A 781 16.79 11.05 -9.75
C THR A 781 17.97 12.02 -9.90
N GLY A 782 17.75 13.30 -9.57
CA GLY A 782 18.74 14.37 -9.79
C GLY A 782 18.92 14.75 -11.27
N MET A 783 18.07 14.24 -12.18
CA MET A 783 18.19 14.46 -13.62
C MET A 783 16.83 14.68 -14.27
N ILE A 784 16.70 15.73 -15.09
CA ILE A 784 15.51 15.94 -15.92
C ILE A 784 15.51 14.90 -17.04
N THR A 785 14.44 14.12 -17.20
CA THR A 785 14.37 13.02 -18.18
C THR A 785 12.97 12.88 -18.78
N PRO A 786 12.84 12.47 -20.06
CA PRO A 786 11.55 12.28 -20.74
C PRO A 786 10.78 11.03 -20.27
N GLY A 787 10.85 10.69 -18.98
CA GLY A 787 10.28 9.45 -18.47
C GLY A 787 11.05 8.21 -18.95
N VAL A 788 10.30 7.20 -19.41
CA VAL A 788 10.83 5.92 -19.93
C VAL A 788 11.08 5.95 -21.44
N PHE A 789 10.95 7.11 -22.07
CA PHE A 789 11.23 7.27 -23.50
C PHE A 789 12.68 6.83 -23.82
N GLY A 790 12.85 6.05 -24.88
CA GLY A 790 14.16 5.53 -25.32
C GLY A 790 14.73 4.38 -24.47
N THR A 791 13.98 3.86 -23.50
CA THR A 791 14.34 2.60 -22.81
C THR A 791 13.95 1.38 -23.66
N LEU A 792 14.61 0.24 -23.46
CA LEU A 792 14.25 -1.05 -24.04
C LEU A 792 13.11 -1.73 -23.30
N ARG A 793 13.06 -1.61 -21.96
CA ARG A 793 12.11 -2.37 -21.11
C ARG A 793 11.08 -1.50 -20.39
N GLY A 794 10.96 -0.22 -20.73
CA GLY A 794 10.03 0.69 -20.07
C GLY A 794 10.36 0.93 -18.59
N SER A 795 11.61 0.72 -18.18
CA SER A 795 12.05 0.89 -16.79
C SER A 795 13.54 1.22 -16.70
N PHE A 796 13.91 1.94 -15.64
CA PHE A 796 15.29 2.27 -15.29
C PHE A 796 15.38 2.56 -13.79
N ILE A 797 16.61 2.70 -13.27
CA ILE A 797 16.88 3.26 -11.95
C ILE A 797 17.70 4.53 -12.06
N GLY A 798 17.40 5.52 -11.22
CA GLY A 798 18.25 6.67 -10.97
C GLY A 798 19.21 6.39 -9.82
N LEU A 799 20.47 6.76 -10.01
CA LEU A 799 21.57 6.69 -9.04
C LEU A 799 22.06 8.12 -8.78
N PRO A 800 21.35 8.90 -7.93
CA PRO A 800 21.65 10.31 -7.73
C PRO A 800 22.96 10.56 -6.97
N ARG A 801 23.49 9.55 -6.26
CA ARG A 801 24.68 9.65 -5.40
C ARG A 801 25.53 8.38 -5.50
N ALA A 802 26.64 8.35 -4.76
CA ALA A 802 27.51 7.18 -4.68
C ALA A 802 26.74 6.00 -4.06
N THR A 803 26.76 4.84 -4.70
CA THR A 803 25.98 3.68 -4.29
C THR A 803 26.44 2.40 -4.99
N GLU A 804 26.17 1.26 -4.38
CA GLU A 804 26.44 -0.06 -4.95
C GLU A 804 25.13 -0.74 -5.37
N ILE A 805 25.15 -1.33 -6.57
CA ILE A 805 24.06 -2.17 -7.09
C ILE A 805 24.61 -3.49 -7.64
N SER A 806 23.77 -4.53 -7.58
CA SER A 806 24.07 -5.84 -8.15
C SER A 806 23.21 -6.13 -9.37
N VAL A 807 23.78 -6.70 -10.41
CA VAL A 807 23.10 -7.08 -11.65
C VAL A 807 23.26 -8.58 -11.89
N PRO A 808 22.23 -9.40 -11.62
CA PRO A 808 22.28 -10.83 -11.86
C PRO A 808 22.13 -11.13 -13.36
N VAL A 809 23.10 -11.81 -13.95
CA VAL A 809 23.10 -12.21 -15.36
C VAL A 809 23.01 -13.73 -15.48
N THR A 810 22.36 -14.24 -16.53
CA THR A 810 22.32 -15.68 -16.83
C THR A 810 22.87 -15.92 -18.22
N VAL A 811 23.91 -16.74 -18.30
CA VAL A 811 24.57 -17.13 -19.56
C VAL A 811 24.09 -18.54 -19.92
N LYS A 812 23.43 -18.68 -21.07
CA LYS A 812 22.87 -19.96 -21.54
C LYS A 812 23.94 -20.91 -22.05
N GLU A 813 24.85 -20.39 -22.87
CA GLU A 813 25.90 -21.16 -23.53
C GLU A 813 27.26 -20.59 -23.17
N PRO A 814 28.27 -21.43 -22.90
CA PRO A 814 29.60 -20.93 -22.64
C PRO A 814 30.16 -20.26 -23.90
N GLY A 815 30.76 -19.09 -23.77
CA GLY A 815 31.25 -18.35 -24.92
C GLY A 815 31.88 -17.01 -24.55
N LYS A 816 32.29 -16.28 -25.58
CA LYS A 816 32.86 -14.94 -25.46
C LYS A 816 31.76 -13.90 -25.67
N TYR A 817 31.54 -13.06 -24.66
CA TYR A 817 30.44 -12.10 -24.62
C TYR A 817 30.97 -10.68 -24.47
N ARG A 818 30.46 -9.77 -25.31
CA ARG A 818 30.60 -8.33 -25.15
C ARG A 818 29.72 -7.88 -23.99
N VAL A 819 30.30 -7.15 -23.04
CA VAL A 819 29.59 -6.59 -21.89
C VAL A 819 29.25 -5.15 -22.22
N LEU A 820 27.96 -4.86 -22.34
CA LEU A 820 27.47 -3.51 -22.62
C LEU A 820 26.62 -3.03 -21.45
N MET A 821 26.64 -1.72 -21.22
CA MET A 821 25.85 -1.11 -20.16
C MET A 821 25.04 0.06 -20.71
N ARG A 822 23.72 0.01 -20.58
CA ARG A 822 22.81 1.04 -21.12
C ARG A 822 22.47 2.08 -20.06
N THR A 823 22.93 3.31 -20.28
CA THR A 823 22.96 4.37 -19.26
C THR A 823 22.80 5.77 -19.84
N ALA A 824 22.38 6.71 -18.98
CA ALA A 824 22.50 8.15 -19.20
C ALA A 824 23.42 8.74 -18.11
N ASN A 825 24.65 9.07 -18.49
CA ASN A 825 25.73 9.47 -17.59
C ASN A 825 26.00 10.96 -17.72
N THR A 826 26.17 11.65 -16.61
CA THR A 826 26.67 13.04 -16.59
C THR A 826 28.19 13.03 -16.75
N ALA A 827 28.87 12.62 -15.69
CA ALA A 827 30.25 12.16 -15.66
C ALA A 827 30.39 11.33 -14.39
N ASN A 828 30.52 10.01 -14.55
CA ASN A 828 30.38 9.08 -13.44
C ASN A 828 31.56 8.13 -13.36
N THR A 829 32.02 7.83 -12.15
CA THR A 829 33.12 6.91 -11.88
C THR A 829 32.59 5.64 -11.27
N LEU A 830 32.78 4.53 -11.98
CA LEU A 830 32.30 3.21 -11.61
C LEU A 830 33.46 2.24 -11.39
N HIS A 831 33.31 1.36 -10.41
CA HIS A 831 34.12 0.16 -10.25
C HIS A 831 33.21 -1.07 -10.38
N ILE A 832 33.50 -1.91 -11.37
CA ILE A 832 32.64 -3.02 -11.76
C ILE A 832 33.40 -4.33 -11.55
N THR A 833 32.83 -5.22 -10.75
CA THR A 833 33.44 -6.51 -10.42
C THR A 833 32.49 -7.68 -10.67
N SER A 834 33.03 -8.82 -11.11
CA SER A 834 32.34 -10.11 -11.14
C SER A 834 33.37 -11.21 -10.88
N SER A 835 33.40 -11.69 -9.64
CA SER A 835 34.33 -12.74 -9.21
C SER A 835 34.19 -14.02 -10.02
N SER A 836 32.95 -14.39 -10.35
CA SER A 836 32.64 -15.59 -11.15
C SER A 836 33.09 -15.52 -12.61
N LEU A 837 33.36 -14.31 -13.11
CA LEU A 837 33.81 -14.05 -14.48
C LEU A 837 35.25 -13.50 -14.52
N SER A 838 35.93 -13.41 -13.36
CA SER A 838 37.25 -12.77 -13.25
C SER A 838 37.29 -11.36 -13.85
N TYR A 839 36.21 -10.60 -13.68
CA TYR A 839 36.07 -9.25 -14.20
C TYR A 839 36.26 -8.24 -13.06
N ASP A 840 37.15 -7.28 -13.23
CA ASP A 840 37.47 -6.25 -12.24
C ASP A 840 38.06 -5.02 -12.98
N GLN A 841 37.24 -4.00 -13.20
CA GLN A 841 37.60 -2.83 -13.99
C GLN A 841 36.96 -1.56 -13.43
N SER A 842 37.65 -0.43 -13.61
CA SER A 842 37.14 0.90 -13.28
C SER A 842 36.97 1.74 -14.53
N PHE A 843 35.89 2.52 -14.58
CA PHE A 843 35.51 3.32 -15.73
C PHE A 843 35.15 4.74 -15.31
N GLU A 844 35.52 5.71 -16.13
CA GLU A 844 34.87 7.02 -16.17
C GLU A 844 33.94 7.04 -17.38
N LEU A 845 32.64 7.19 -17.13
CA LEU A 845 31.62 7.14 -18.16
C LEU A 845 30.95 8.49 -18.33
N ARG A 846 30.73 8.88 -19.58
CA ARG A 846 30.04 10.10 -19.99
C ARG A 846 29.11 9.75 -21.14
N SER A 847 27.88 10.23 -21.09
CA SER A 847 26.99 10.09 -22.24
C SER A 847 27.37 11.09 -23.32
N PRO A 848 27.06 10.77 -24.58
CA PRO A 848 27.25 11.71 -25.67
C PRO A 848 26.49 13.03 -25.42
N PRO A 849 27.00 14.20 -25.87
CA PRO A 849 26.38 15.51 -25.65
C PRO A 849 24.97 15.65 -26.24
N GLU A 850 24.60 14.82 -27.22
CA GLU A 850 23.26 14.72 -27.77
C GLU A 850 22.25 14.09 -26.79
N ASN A 851 22.73 13.16 -25.96
CA ASN A 851 21.91 12.41 -25.01
C ASN A 851 21.83 13.08 -23.64
N VAL A 852 22.93 13.59 -23.09
CA VAL A 852 22.92 14.29 -21.80
C VAL A 852 23.56 15.67 -21.95
N LYS A 853 22.79 16.71 -21.60
CA LYS A 853 23.21 18.12 -21.63
C LYS A 853 23.11 18.72 -20.24
N LEU A 854 24.05 19.59 -19.88
CA LEU A 854 24.00 20.36 -18.65
C LEU A 854 23.61 21.80 -18.95
N PHE A 855 22.65 22.33 -18.19
CA PHE A 855 22.18 23.71 -18.33
C PHE A 855 22.37 24.47 -17.01
N PRO A 856 22.67 25.78 -17.05
CA PRO A 856 22.58 26.61 -15.86
C PRO A 856 21.17 26.55 -15.26
N VAL A 857 21.07 26.46 -13.92
CA VAL A 857 19.78 26.36 -13.20
C VAL A 857 18.82 27.48 -13.61
N ASP A 858 19.31 28.72 -13.73
CA ASP A 858 18.49 29.88 -14.08
C ASP A 858 17.97 29.87 -15.53
N ASP A 859 18.57 29.06 -16.41
CA ASP A 859 18.29 29.06 -17.84
C ASP A 859 17.59 27.80 -18.34
N VAL A 860 17.55 26.73 -17.53
CA VAL A 860 17.06 25.40 -17.97
C VAL A 860 15.61 25.42 -18.48
N TYR A 861 14.76 26.35 -18.05
CA TYR A 861 13.38 26.49 -18.53
C TYR A 861 13.16 27.65 -19.50
N LYS A 862 14.20 28.41 -19.83
CA LYS A 862 14.07 29.56 -20.72
C LYS A 862 14.02 29.12 -22.19
N PRO A 863 13.16 29.73 -23.02
CA PRO A 863 13.21 29.54 -24.46
C PRO A 863 14.59 29.89 -25.02
N GLY A 864 15.15 29.01 -25.86
CA GLY A 864 16.47 29.22 -26.46
C GLY A 864 17.66 28.97 -25.52
N ARG A 865 17.44 28.25 -24.41
CA ARG A 865 18.51 27.78 -23.50
C ARG A 865 19.69 27.16 -24.26
N VAL A 866 20.89 27.44 -23.78
CA VAL A 866 22.14 26.92 -24.34
C VAL A 866 22.80 26.05 -23.27
N ALA A 867 23.27 24.87 -23.68
CA ALA A 867 23.97 23.97 -22.77
C ALA A 867 25.32 24.59 -22.36
N ALA A 868 25.70 24.40 -21.10
CA ALA A 868 27.03 24.74 -20.62
C ALA A 868 28.06 23.80 -21.26
N ASP A 869 29.20 24.35 -21.70
CA ASP A 869 30.32 23.53 -22.13
C ASP A 869 31.03 22.95 -20.90
N THR A 870 30.87 21.64 -20.71
CA THR A 870 31.41 20.88 -19.58
C THR A 870 32.48 19.88 -20.03
N SER A 871 32.88 19.92 -21.30
CA SER A 871 33.80 18.94 -21.90
C SER A 871 35.18 18.92 -21.22
N ALA A 872 35.62 20.05 -20.68
CA ALA A 872 36.88 20.20 -19.94
C ALA A 872 36.76 19.99 -18.42
N MET A 873 35.55 19.80 -17.89
CA MET A 873 35.32 19.64 -16.45
C MET A 873 35.57 18.20 -16.01
N SER A 874 36.32 18.02 -14.93
CA SER A 874 36.49 16.71 -14.30
C SER A 874 35.20 16.24 -13.63
N VAL A 875 35.13 14.95 -13.27
CA VAL A 875 34.01 14.39 -12.48
C VAL A 875 33.80 15.21 -11.20
N ALA A 876 34.88 15.53 -10.49
CA ALA A 876 34.85 16.29 -9.23
C ALA A 876 34.41 17.76 -9.41
N ASP A 877 34.75 18.38 -10.55
CA ASP A 877 34.28 19.74 -10.85
C ASP A 877 32.76 19.79 -11.08
N LEU A 878 32.21 18.71 -11.66
CA LEU A 878 30.77 18.56 -11.86
C LEU A 878 30.04 18.26 -10.54
N GLU A 879 30.64 17.49 -9.64
CA GLU A 879 30.06 17.21 -8.31
C GLU A 879 29.86 18.48 -7.48
N GLN A 880 30.72 19.49 -7.68
CA GLN A 880 30.60 20.77 -6.99
C GLN A 880 29.55 21.71 -7.61
N GLN A 881 29.15 21.44 -8.86
CA GLN A 881 28.23 22.29 -9.61
C GLN A 881 26.82 21.70 -9.70
N ILE A 882 26.67 20.38 -9.64
CA ILE A 882 25.36 19.73 -9.65
C ILE A 882 24.91 19.49 -8.20
N PRO A 883 23.67 19.82 -7.81
CA PRO A 883 22.58 20.39 -8.63
C PRO A 883 22.49 21.92 -8.61
N ASP A 884 23.35 22.60 -7.84
CA ASP A 884 23.15 24.00 -7.45
C ASP A 884 23.41 25.03 -8.56
N GLN A 885 24.32 24.73 -9.49
CA GLN A 885 24.68 25.61 -10.61
C GLN A 885 24.28 25.02 -11.96
N LEU A 886 24.36 23.69 -12.09
CA LEU A 886 24.06 22.96 -13.31
C LEU A 886 22.98 21.90 -13.09
N VAL A 887 22.06 21.82 -14.04
CA VAL A 887 20.99 20.82 -14.10
C VAL A 887 21.25 19.89 -15.28
N PRO A 888 21.37 18.57 -15.05
CA PRO A 888 21.50 17.62 -16.14
C PRO A 888 20.12 17.29 -16.75
N VAL A 889 20.06 17.30 -18.08
CA VAL A 889 18.89 17.01 -18.91
C VAL A 889 19.23 15.83 -19.82
N ASN A 890 18.57 14.69 -19.57
CA ASN A 890 18.57 13.50 -20.41
C ASN A 890 17.61 13.65 -21.59
N SER A 891 18.07 13.23 -22.76
CA SER A 891 17.30 13.12 -24.01
C SER A 891 17.37 11.70 -24.59
N GLY A 892 18.22 10.80 -24.09
CA GLY A 892 18.37 9.44 -24.63
C GLY A 892 19.34 8.57 -23.82
N PHE A 893 19.18 7.25 -23.92
CA PHE A 893 20.10 6.28 -23.33
C PHE A 893 21.20 5.90 -24.33
N SER A 894 22.38 5.54 -23.83
CA SER A 894 23.54 5.15 -24.63
C SER A 894 24.15 3.85 -24.12
N PHE A 895 24.73 3.05 -25.03
CA PHE A 895 25.54 1.89 -24.67
C PHE A 895 26.97 2.30 -24.33
N GLN A 896 27.45 1.83 -23.19
CA GLN A 896 28.82 1.94 -22.74
C GLN A 896 29.47 0.56 -22.93
N ASP A 897 30.51 0.49 -23.75
CA ASP A 897 31.28 -0.75 -23.97
C ASP A 897 32.22 -0.98 -22.79
N LEU A 898 31.96 -2.05 -22.03
CA LEU A 898 32.73 -2.44 -20.86
C LEU A 898 33.76 -3.53 -21.19
N GLY A 899 33.97 -3.82 -22.47
CA GLY A 899 34.89 -4.83 -22.96
C GLY A 899 34.25 -6.20 -23.10
N VAL A 900 35.09 -7.24 -23.10
CA VAL A 900 34.69 -8.60 -23.45
C VAL A 900 35.07 -9.55 -22.33
N VAL A 901 34.20 -10.53 -22.06
CA VAL A 901 34.37 -11.53 -21.02
C VAL A 901 34.15 -12.94 -21.58
N ASP A 902 34.99 -13.88 -21.17
CA ASP A 902 34.76 -15.31 -21.43
C ASP A 902 33.88 -15.87 -20.31
N ALA A 903 32.61 -16.13 -20.62
CA ALA A 903 31.61 -16.52 -19.62
C ALA A 903 31.24 -17.99 -19.76
N PRO A 904 31.33 -18.80 -18.68
CA PRO A 904 30.76 -20.14 -18.67
C PRO A 904 29.22 -20.08 -18.60
N ALA A 905 28.55 -21.17 -18.97
CA ALA A 905 27.11 -21.26 -18.78
C ALA A 905 26.76 -21.28 -17.27
N GLY A 906 25.77 -20.49 -16.88
CA GLY A 906 25.35 -20.37 -15.49
C GLY A 906 24.84 -19.00 -15.10
N LYS A 907 24.66 -18.80 -13.79
CA LYS A 907 24.28 -17.50 -13.21
C LYS A 907 25.53 -16.81 -12.68
N HIS A 908 25.68 -15.54 -13.06
CA HIS A 908 26.76 -14.67 -12.61
C HIS A 908 26.17 -13.39 -12.04
N THR A 909 26.99 -12.57 -11.40
CA THR A 909 26.55 -11.29 -10.85
C THR A 909 27.65 -10.27 -11.02
N PHE A 910 27.29 -9.13 -11.62
CA PHE A 910 28.14 -7.94 -11.62
C PHE A 910 27.77 -7.07 -10.43
N ALA A 911 28.75 -6.69 -9.62
CA ALA A 911 28.62 -5.62 -8.63
C ALA A 911 29.13 -4.33 -9.29
N ILE A 912 28.31 -3.29 -9.27
CA ILE A 912 28.60 -1.96 -9.83
C ILE A 912 28.64 -0.99 -8.66
N ASP A 913 29.83 -0.52 -8.32
CA ASP A 913 30.08 0.49 -7.30
C ASP A 913 30.26 1.86 -7.96
N LYS A 914 29.27 2.73 -7.80
CA LYS A 914 29.34 4.12 -8.24
C LYS A 914 29.93 4.97 -7.13
N THR A 915 31.07 5.59 -7.40
CA THR A 915 31.88 6.26 -6.37
C THR A 915 31.69 7.77 -6.32
N ASP A 916 31.18 8.38 -7.39
CA ASP A 916 30.89 9.81 -7.47
C ASP A 916 29.47 10.15 -7.00
N THR A 917 29.20 11.44 -6.80
CA THR A 917 27.93 12.02 -6.39
C THR A 917 27.13 12.66 -7.54
N ASN A 918 27.62 12.60 -8.78
CA ASN A 918 26.87 13.09 -9.93
C ASN A 918 25.70 12.14 -10.27
N PRO A 919 24.53 12.64 -10.71
CA PRO A 919 23.41 11.78 -11.04
C PRO A 919 23.65 10.95 -12.31
N MET A 920 23.16 9.72 -12.28
CA MET A 920 23.25 8.74 -13.38
C MET A 920 21.93 8.00 -13.52
N LEU A 921 21.49 7.69 -14.74
CA LEU A 921 20.40 6.75 -14.99
C LEU A 921 20.95 5.43 -15.54
N PHE A 922 20.48 4.32 -14.99
CA PHE A 922 20.89 2.97 -15.35
C PHE A 922 19.67 2.13 -15.75
N GLU A 923 19.68 1.59 -16.96
CA GLU A 923 18.63 0.69 -17.43
C GLU A 923 18.99 -0.78 -17.16
N GLY A 924 20.18 -1.20 -17.58
CA GLY A 924 20.60 -2.59 -17.47
C GLY A 924 21.97 -2.86 -18.07
N LEU A 925 22.40 -4.12 -17.92
CA LEU A 925 23.63 -4.68 -18.48
C LEU A 925 23.25 -5.75 -19.50
N MET A 926 23.91 -5.73 -20.65
CA MET A 926 23.66 -6.64 -21.76
C MET A 926 24.88 -7.52 -22.00
N LEU A 927 24.63 -8.82 -22.17
CA LEU A 927 25.65 -9.77 -22.60
C LEU A 927 25.32 -10.24 -24.02
N VAL A 928 26.02 -9.69 -24.99
CA VAL A 928 25.85 -10.01 -26.42
C VAL A 928 26.99 -10.92 -26.85
N PRO A 929 26.73 -12.07 -27.50
CA PRO A 929 27.82 -12.88 -28.05
C PRO A 929 28.72 -12.02 -28.94
N GLU A 930 30.03 -12.13 -28.76
CA GLU A 930 31.00 -11.23 -29.40
C GLU A 930 30.92 -11.28 -30.94
N GLU A 931 30.75 -12.47 -31.51
CA GLU A 931 30.60 -12.66 -32.96
C GLU A 931 29.31 -12.01 -33.48
N THR A 932 28.22 -12.09 -32.71
CA THR A 932 26.96 -11.42 -33.03
C THR A 932 27.15 -9.92 -32.97
N TYR A 933 27.71 -9.39 -31.89
CA TYR A 933 27.93 -7.94 -31.72
C TYR A 933 28.72 -7.32 -32.89
N GLN A 934 29.78 -7.99 -33.34
CA GLN A 934 30.60 -7.51 -34.47
C GLN A 934 29.89 -7.56 -35.83
N SER A 935 28.86 -8.40 -35.98
CA SER A 935 28.14 -8.61 -37.25
C SER A 935 26.74 -7.98 -37.28
N LEU A 936 26.32 -7.32 -36.19
CA LEU A 936 25.01 -6.67 -36.11
C LEU A 936 24.89 -5.55 -37.16
N SER A 937 23.80 -5.61 -37.90
CA SER A 937 23.37 -4.59 -38.83
C SER A 937 21.85 -4.47 -38.77
N LEU A 938 21.30 -3.35 -39.25
CA LEU A 938 19.85 -3.21 -39.35
C LEU A 938 19.26 -4.35 -40.19
N PRO A 939 18.14 -4.95 -39.77
CA PRO A 939 17.44 -5.97 -40.54
C PRO A 939 17.03 -5.47 -41.93
N ALA A 940 16.95 -6.38 -42.91
CA ALA A 940 16.67 -6.01 -44.30
C ALA A 940 15.27 -5.41 -44.53
N ASN A 941 14.32 -5.66 -43.63
CA ASN A 941 12.96 -5.11 -43.65
C ASN A 941 12.83 -3.76 -42.91
N VAL A 942 13.94 -3.20 -42.42
CA VAL A 942 13.97 -1.91 -41.71
C VAL A 942 14.55 -0.83 -42.63
N GLU A 943 13.74 0.18 -42.91
CA GLU A 943 14.10 1.33 -43.74
C GLU A 943 14.35 2.56 -42.87
N LYS A 944 15.57 3.11 -42.92
CA LYS A 944 15.90 4.31 -42.15
C LYS A 944 15.20 5.54 -42.73
N ILE A 945 14.60 6.34 -41.85
CA ILE A 945 14.07 7.66 -42.20
C ILE A 945 15.24 8.65 -42.35
N THR A 946 15.68 8.88 -43.59
CA THR A 946 16.78 9.80 -43.90
C THR A 946 16.32 11.25 -44.11
N ASP A 947 15.13 11.44 -44.69
CA ASP A 947 14.47 12.74 -44.81
C ASP A 947 13.04 12.67 -44.27
N PRO A 948 12.76 13.25 -43.10
CA PRO A 948 11.41 13.32 -42.54
C PRO A 948 10.37 14.03 -43.44
N ASN A 949 10.80 14.80 -44.45
CA ASN A 949 9.89 15.42 -45.42
C ASN A 949 9.52 14.48 -46.58
N ALA A 950 10.23 13.36 -46.75
CA ALA A 950 9.93 12.36 -47.77
C ALA A 950 8.84 11.37 -47.32
N LEU A 951 8.54 11.33 -46.01
CA LEU A 951 7.44 10.53 -45.46
C LEU A 951 6.08 10.99 -46.02
N GLU A 952 5.16 10.05 -46.21
CA GLU A 952 3.78 10.39 -46.54
C GLU A 952 3.10 11.14 -45.38
N CYS A 953 2.13 12.00 -45.68
CA CYS A 953 1.43 12.80 -44.67
C CYS A 953 2.37 13.67 -43.79
N SER A 954 3.54 14.07 -44.31
CA SER A 954 4.57 14.82 -43.57
C SER A 954 4.43 16.34 -43.66
N GLU A 955 3.24 16.85 -44.02
CA GLU A 955 3.04 18.27 -44.22
C GLU A 955 3.36 19.06 -42.95
N ARG A 956 4.13 20.14 -43.12
CA ARG A 956 4.46 21.02 -42.01
C ARG A 956 3.29 21.95 -41.73
N THR A 957 2.85 21.97 -40.48
CA THR A 957 1.83 22.89 -39.98
C THR A 957 2.48 23.95 -39.09
N VAL A 958 1.91 25.17 -39.10
CA VAL A 958 2.34 26.23 -38.18
C VAL A 958 1.96 25.79 -36.77
N SER A 959 2.96 25.48 -35.95
CA SER A 959 2.74 25.17 -34.53
C SER A 959 2.32 26.43 -33.78
N ALA A 960 1.22 26.35 -33.01
CA ALA A 960 0.71 27.46 -32.21
C ALA A 960 1.49 27.67 -30.90
N GLY A 961 2.22 26.65 -30.42
CA GLY A 961 3.04 26.71 -29.21
C GLY A 961 4.41 27.34 -29.44
N GLY A 962 4.88 28.13 -28.48
CA GLY A 962 6.25 28.64 -28.46
C GLY A 962 7.31 27.52 -28.54
N LYS A 963 8.51 27.87 -29.03
CA LYS A 963 9.64 26.93 -29.24
C LYS A 963 9.94 26.08 -28.00
N ASP A 964 10.12 24.77 -28.21
CA ASP A 964 10.77 23.70 -27.40
C ASP A 964 10.65 23.70 -25.86
N GLY A 965 9.80 24.55 -25.29
CA GLY A 965 9.86 24.94 -23.89
C GLY A 965 9.47 23.81 -22.95
N TYR A 966 10.45 23.25 -22.26
CA TYR A 966 10.24 22.71 -20.93
C TYR A 966 9.81 23.91 -20.07
N VAL A 967 8.55 23.93 -19.64
CA VAL A 967 8.06 24.85 -18.61
C VAL A 967 8.20 24.06 -17.32
N ASP A 968 8.82 24.65 -16.29
CA ASP A 968 8.84 24.03 -14.97
C ASP A 968 7.39 23.85 -14.50
N PRO A 969 6.90 22.61 -14.32
CA PRO A 969 5.56 22.36 -13.81
C PRO A 969 5.35 22.99 -12.43
N ALA A 970 6.41 23.29 -11.67
CA ALA A 970 6.35 23.93 -10.36
C ALA A 970 6.54 25.46 -10.38
N ALA A 971 7.04 26.07 -11.45
CA ALA A 971 7.26 27.54 -11.53
C ALA A 971 6.00 28.34 -11.93
N ASN A 972 4.81 27.76 -11.75
CA ASN A 972 3.54 28.40 -12.08
C ASN A 972 3.37 29.74 -11.30
N PRO A 973 2.91 30.84 -11.91
CA PRO A 973 2.55 32.08 -11.21
C PRO A 973 1.61 31.92 -10.00
N GLU A 974 0.81 30.86 -9.92
CA GLU A 974 0.03 30.54 -8.71
C GLU A 974 0.90 30.20 -7.48
N HIS A 975 2.11 29.70 -7.71
CA HIS A 975 3.12 29.44 -6.68
C HIS A 975 4.07 30.62 -6.47
N ALA A 976 4.11 31.60 -7.37
CA ALA A 976 4.96 32.79 -7.25
C ALA A 976 4.62 33.67 -6.02
N ASN A 977 3.39 33.57 -5.52
CA ASN A 977 2.92 34.28 -4.31
C ASN A 977 3.07 33.46 -3.02
N LEU A 978 3.48 32.20 -3.11
CA LEU A 978 3.71 31.34 -1.95
C LEU A 978 5.19 31.43 -1.58
N THR A 979 5.48 31.86 -0.35
CA THR A 979 6.84 31.82 0.18
C THR A 979 7.39 30.39 0.15
N GLN A 980 8.71 30.21 0.10
CA GLN A 980 9.33 28.89 0.13
C GLN A 980 8.89 28.07 1.36
N ASP A 981 8.69 28.72 2.51
CA ASP A 981 8.13 28.10 3.71
C ASP A 981 6.66 27.72 3.56
N GLN A 982 5.85 28.50 2.84
CA GLN A 982 4.48 28.13 2.51
C GLN A 982 4.43 27.00 1.47
N LEU A 983 5.33 26.98 0.49
CA LEU A 983 5.51 25.86 -0.44
C LEU A 983 6.02 24.62 0.29
N LEU A 984 6.91 24.75 1.29
CA LEU A 984 7.37 23.65 2.14
C LEU A 984 6.23 23.14 3.04
N ASN A 985 5.48 24.03 3.69
CA ASN A 985 4.30 23.69 4.51
C ASN A 985 3.11 23.16 3.69
N LEU A 986 3.00 23.56 2.41
CA LEU A 986 1.97 23.08 1.49
C LEU A 986 2.38 21.77 0.81
N ALA A 987 3.66 21.57 0.49
CA ALA A 987 4.17 20.42 -0.26
C ALA A 987 4.63 19.24 0.62
N ALA A 988 5.07 19.47 1.87
CA ALA A 988 5.45 18.42 2.81
C ALA A 988 5.67 18.99 4.22
N ALA A 989 4.68 18.90 5.12
CA ALA A 989 4.93 19.11 6.53
C ALA A 989 5.44 17.79 7.14
N ASP A 990 6.65 17.82 7.71
CA ASP A 990 7.44 16.72 8.32
C ASP A 990 8.31 15.83 7.40
N VAL A 991 8.63 16.28 6.19
CA VAL A 991 9.89 15.89 5.53
C VAL A 991 10.74 17.16 5.45
N THR A 992 11.31 17.52 6.60
CA THR A 992 12.23 18.67 6.72
C THR A 992 13.47 18.50 5.84
N ASP A 993 13.82 17.26 5.49
CA ASP A 993 14.83 16.91 4.49
C ASP A 993 14.30 15.81 3.55
N LEU A 994 14.03 16.17 2.28
CA LEU A 994 13.98 15.20 1.17
C LEU A 994 15.38 14.72 0.80
N GLU A 995 16.42 15.32 1.40
CA GLU A 995 17.76 14.77 1.36
C GLU A 995 17.72 13.38 1.99
N PRO A 996 18.07 12.33 1.22
CA PRO A 996 18.09 11.00 1.78
C PRO A 996 19.18 10.97 2.85
N PRO A 997 18.93 10.34 4.02
CA PRO A 997 19.76 10.49 5.22
C PRO A 997 21.25 10.35 4.89
N SER A 998 22.06 11.27 5.41
CA SER A 998 23.50 11.31 5.13
C SER A 998 24.18 10.05 5.64
N GLY A 999 24.72 9.28 4.69
CA GLY A 999 25.12 7.89 4.91
C GLY A 999 23.88 7.00 4.96
N GLY A 1000 23.83 6.00 4.08
CA GLY A 1000 22.73 5.03 4.01
C GLY A 1000 22.27 4.57 5.40
N VAL A 1001 21.06 4.00 5.46
CA VAL A 1001 20.29 3.56 6.66
C VAL A 1001 21.12 2.89 7.80
N VAL A 1002 22.34 2.47 7.48
CA VAL A 1002 23.49 1.97 8.23
C VAL A 1002 23.97 2.80 9.43
N GLY A 1003 23.68 4.11 9.55
CA GLY A 1003 24.14 4.92 10.71
C GLY A 1003 23.74 4.36 12.10
N SER A 1004 22.81 3.41 12.16
CA SER A 1004 22.32 2.73 13.37
C SER A 1004 22.63 1.23 13.46
N SER A 1005 23.35 0.62 12.51
CA SER A 1005 23.44 -0.84 12.34
C SER A 1005 23.94 -1.58 13.59
N TRP A 1006 25.03 -1.12 14.20
CA TRP A 1006 25.59 -1.71 15.43
C TRP A 1006 24.78 -1.39 16.68
N VAL A 1007 24.10 -0.24 16.71
CA VAL A 1007 23.22 0.13 17.83
C VAL A 1007 21.96 -0.74 17.82
N GLY A 1008 21.32 -0.96 16.67
CA GLY A 1008 20.14 -1.80 16.53
C GLY A 1008 20.41 -3.28 16.80
N VAL A 1009 21.51 -3.83 16.25
CA VAL A 1009 21.96 -5.20 16.56
C VAL A 1009 22.36 -5.29 18.03
N GLY A 1010 23.11 -4.32 18.55
CA GLY A 1010 23.49 -4.23 19.95
C GLY A 1010 22.30 -4.17 20.91
N LEU A 1011 21.28 -3.37 20.61
CA LEU A 1011 20.04 -3.25 21.38
C LEU A 1011 19.22 -4.54 21.33
N THR A 1012 19.15 -5.20 20.18
CA THR A 1012 18.43 -6.47 20.01
C THR A 1012 19.12 -7.57 20.81
N VAL A 1013 20.46 -7.65 20.74
CA VAL A 1013 21.26 -8.59 21.54
C VAL A 1013 21.16 -8.26 23.02
N LEU A 1014 21.18 -6.98 23.41
CA LEU A 1014 20.97 -6.52 24.79
C LEU A 1014 19.54 -6.80 25.29
N LEU A 1015 18.53 -6.73 24.43
CA LEU A 1015 17.15 -7.09 24.76
C LEU A 1015 17.01 -8.60 24.93
N ILE A 1016 17.64 -9.41 24.08
CA ILE A 1016 17.65 -10.88 24.22
C ILE A 1016 18.43 -11.30 25.46
N ALA A 1017 19.64 -10.76 25.66
CA ALA A 1017 20.47 -11.01 26.83
C ALA A 1017 19.79 -10.49 28.10
N GLY A 1018 19.23 -9.29 28.05
CA GLY A 1018 18.44 -8.68 29.12
C GLY A 1018 17.22 -9.53 29.45
N SER A 1019 16.49 -10.03 28.47
CA SER A 1019 15.36 -10.95 28.66
C SER A 1019 15.81 -12.27 29.29
N LEU A 1020 16.92 -12.85 28.84
CA LEU A 1020 17.50 -14.06 29.44
C LEU A 1020 17.96 -13.84 30.89
N VAL A 1021 18.57 -12.68 31.18
CA VAL A 1021 18.99 -12.26 32.52
C VAL A 1021 17.79 -11.98 33.41
N LEU A 1022 16.74 -11.32 32.91
CA LEU A 1022 15.51 -11.03 33.65
C LEU A 1022 14.74 -12.32 33.95
N VAL A 1023 14.68 -13.26 33.00
CA VAL A 1023 14.14 -14.61 33.20
C VAL A 1023 14.95 -15.35 34.27
N ARG A 1024 16.29 -15.24 34.24
CA ARG A 1024 17.20 -15.90 35.22
C ARG A 1024 17.17 -15.23 36.60
N TRP A 1025 17.00 -13.92 36.68
CA TRP A 1025 16.94 -13.14 37.92
C TRP A 1025 15.60 -13.30 38.62
N ARG A 1026 14.49 -13.25 37.86
CA ARG A 1026 13.14 -13.51 38.38
C ARG A 1026 12.98 -14.96 38.84
N ALA A 1027 13.69 -15.91 38.20
CA ALA A 1027 13.76 -17.31 38.64
C ALA A 1027 14.45 -17.51 40.01
N ARG A 1028 15.14 -16.49 40.55
CA ARG A 1028 15.75 -16.55 41.89
C ARG A 1028 14.87 -15.93 42.99
N LEU A 1029 13.84 -15.13 42.64
CA LEU A 1029 13.09 -14.31 43.60
C LEU A 1029 11.72 -14.90 44.00
N HIS A 1030 11.13 -15.79 43.20
CA HIS A 1030 9.81 -16.39 43.49
C HIS A 1030 9.78 -17.88 43.11
N PRO A 1031 10.29 -18.78 43.97
CA PRO A 1031 10.22 -20.22 43.75
C PRO A 1031 8.84 -20.82 44.08
N ASP A 1032 8.04 -20.18 44.95
CA ASP A 1032 6.86 -20.81 45.58
C ASP A 1032 5.52 -20.57 44.86
N ASP A 1033 5.46 -19.69 43.84
CA ASP A 1033 4.20 -19.34 43.14
C ASP A 1033 3.63 -20.48 42.25
N ASP A 1034 4.39 -21.55 42.00
CA ASP A 1034 4.02 -22.64 41.08
C ASP A 1034 3.59 -23.94 41.79
N GLU A 1035 3.84 -24.12 43.10
CA GLU A 1035 3.52 -25.37 43.83
C GLU A 1035 2.07 -25.44 44.35
N ASP A 1036 1.41 -24.31 44.58
CA ASP A 1036 0.02 -24.26 45.07
C ASP A 1036 -1.04 -24.44 43.97
N GLU A 1037 -0.71 -24.23 42.68
CA GLU A 1037 -1.69 -24.27 41.55
C GLU A 1037 -1.99 -25.69 41.02
N ASP A 1038 -1.10 -26.68 41.17
CA ASP A 1038 -1.32 -28.05 40.68
C ASP A 1038 -2.36 -28.83 41.54
N ARG A 1039 -2.75 -28.31 42.71
CA ARG A 1039 -3.81 -28.89 43.56
C ARG A 1039 -5.23 -28.43 43.21
N ASP A 1040 -5.40 -27.19 42.76
CA ASP A 1040 -6.74 -26.60 42.55
C ASP A 1040 -7.35 -26.94 41.17
N THR A 1041 -6.58 -27.50 40.23
CA THR A 1041 -7.09 -27.84 38.88
C THR A 1041 -7.83 -29.17 38.79
N ASP A 1042 -7.70 -30.06 39.78
CA ASP A 1042 -8.38 -31.36 39.77
C ASP A 1042 -9.79 -31.32 40.42
N ASP A 1043 -10.13 -30.28 41.19
CA ASP A 1043 -11.32 -30.25 42.07
C ASP A 1043 -12.53 -29.44 41.54
N LEU A 1044 -12.50 -28.85 40.33
CA LEU A 1044 -13.56 -27.91 39.88
C LEU A 1044 -14.55 -28.45 38.84
N ASP A 1045 -14.48 -29.72 38.45
CA ASP A 1045 -15.42 -30.34 37.49
C ASP A 1045 -16.06 -31.62 38.08
N ASP A 1046 -16.77 -31.51 39.21
CA ASP A 1046 -17.68 -32.56 39.67
C ASP A 1046 -19.00 -32.50 38.87
N ASP A 1047 -19.17 -33.45 37.95
CA ASP A 1047 -20.42 -33.77 37.27
C ASP A 1047 -21.32 -34.57 38.23
N PRO A 1048 -22.57 -34.16 38.53
CA PRO A 1048 -23.46 -34.87 39.44
C PRO A 1048 -23.90 -36.27 38.95
N THR A 1049 -23.36 -36.76 37.82
CA THR A 1049 -23.62 -38.10 37.29
C THR A 1049 -22.52 -39.12 37.53
N ASP A 1050 -21.40 -38.76 38.17
CA ASP A 1050 -20.36 -39.73 38.52
C ASP A 1050 -20.75 -40.57 39.76
N PRO A 1051 -20.67 -41.91 39.71
CA PRO A 1051 -20.94 -42.75 40.86
C PRO A 1051 -19.82 -42.61 41.91
N PRO A 1052 -20.15 -42.67 43.22
CA PRO A 1052 -19.16 -42.45 44.27
C PRO A 1052 -18.04 -43.51 44.23
N PRO A 1053 -16.79 -43.13 44.54
CA PRO A 1053 -15.66 -44.05 44.53
C PRO A 1053 -15.86 -45.16 45.57
N GLN A 1054 -15.75 -46.42 45.11
CA GLN A 1054 -15.77 -47.58 45.98
C GLN A 1054 -14.48 -47.61 46.83
N GLU A 1055 -14.65 -47.74 48.14
CA GLU A 1055 -13.54 -47.98 49.07
C GLU A 1055 -12.81 -49.30 48.75
N PRO A 1056 -11.47 -49.33 48.87
CA PRO A 1056 -10.69 -50.54 48.63
C PRO A 1056 -10.94 -51.57 49.74
N ARG A 1057 -11.42 -52.76 49.38
CA ARG A 1057 -11.33 -53.94 50.24
C ARG A 1057 -9.90 -54.48 50.21
N SER A 1058 -9.29 -54.44 51.39
CA SER A 1058 -8.06 -55.09 51.90
C SER A 1058 -7.17 -55.85 50.92
#